data_AF-A0A7C5AT41-F1
#
_entry.id   AF-A0A7C5AT41-F1
#
_cell.length_a   1.000
_cell.length_b   1.000
_cell.length_c   1.000
_cell.angle_alpha   90.00
_cell.angle_beta   90.00
_cell.angle_gamma   90.00
#
_symmetry.space_group_name_H-M   'P 1'
#
loop_
_entity.id
_entity.type
_entity.pdbx_description
1 polymer ?
#
loop_
_entity_poly.entity_id
_entity_poly.type
_entity_poly.pdbx_seq_one_letter_code
_entity_poly.pdbx_strand_id
1 'polypeptide(L)'
;MPTDQPVGPIDLNILPPVYRPRAVSPIFKILWVVGVCLLVGAIPLWAFTAGTKRQVRELRTSVASAQKTLVALRTPAAEAITLTEQISQTLEMVEALRAAHETALGGQRNWAPALSAMLAYNPERIRLDELYQNGNELTLTGLGLSRDDVLSYASALDRSGAFEEVAIQSLQVSGEPFYTPTATPTATITPTRTPTITATTTPGAATATPTIQPYDNYEIDDFDPKPISIGETQNRNFNPIYDVDTATFLGKAGRRYCIQAIPQHYGVDTFLEVSVAGAHYANDDCRPGDPGLLACRCPSAEGAGALASLVEVQVPMPTDQQVYVRITNRDQYGPTQWYVLQVLEVAGDAYERDDLVPRPMAVGEVQERTFYPYGDIDRVSFPVKAGRAYEVRTTDLATGVDTVVTVFLGGQVYTNDDVTTGDASSRVEFKAILDDTASVNITNKGLYGIDMAYKLQVREVGGDLYEPDDFTPRPISPGEEQCHTFYPPGDVDRLEFNVKGGVTYEVKTYNLSVGVDTALTVVADGRSYYNDDAGPGNPASLLTFTARRDGKASITVENREQFGPEAAYSIKVTAGILIPTATPTPDCRDAYEPDDATGRMMAVGEVQERNFCLEGDVDRVVFTAKPGYAYNIETNNLALGVDTILEVQLGANLYVNDDRAPQDPSSRVHLV
;
A
#
# COMPACT_ATOMS: atom_id res chain seq x y z
N MET A 1 120.79 -47.79 3.23
CA MET A 1 120.28 -46.43 2.98
C MET A 1 119.11 -46.52 2.00
N PRO A 2 118.11 -45.64 2.12
CA PRO A 2 116.68 -45.95 2.07
C PRO A 2 116.00 -45.49 0.78
N THR A 3 114.73 -45.88 0.59
CA THR A 3 113.55 -45.00 0.34
C THR A 3 112.35 -45.89 0.01
N ASP A 4 111.40 -46.08 0.92
CA ASP A 4 110.24 -45.20 1.18
C ASP A 4 109.22 -45.28 0.02
N GLN A 5 108.20 -46.13 0.21
CA GLN A 5 107.04 -46.26 -0.66
C GLN A 5 105.80 -45.89 0.16
N PRO A 6 104.96 -44.96 -0.35
CA PRO A 6 103.90 -44.34 0.43
C PRO A 6 102.73 -45.28 0.71
N VAL A 7 102.25 -45.21 1.95
CA VAL A 7 101.09 -45.92 2.49
C VAL A 7 99.82 -45.49 1.74
N GLY A 8 99.25 -46.41 0.97
CA GLY A 8 97.90 -46.27 0.40
C GLY A 8 96.82 -46.35 1.50
N PRO A 9 95.68 -45.68 1.32
CA PRO A 9 94.65 -45.56 2.36
C PRO A 9 94.11 -46.92 2.78
N ILE A 10 94.00 -47.10 4.10
CA ILE A 10 93.53 -48.30 4.79
C ILE A 10 92.08 -48.61 4.37
N ASP A 11 91.86 -49.76 3.73
CA ASP A 11 90.52 -50.30 3.44
C ASP A 11 89.85 -50.73 4.76
N LEU A 12 89.03 -49.83 5.31
CA LEU A 12 88.31 -49.97 6.58
C LEU A 12 87.11 -50.94 6.52
N ASN A 13 86.92 -51.68 5.42
CA ASN A 13 85.76 -52.56 5.28
C ASN A 13 86.05 -54.01 5.69
N ILE A 14 85.74 -54.31 6.95
CA ILE A 14 86.05 -55.54 7.71
C ILE A 14 85.12 -56.73 7.37
N LEU A 15 84.26 -56.61 6.35
CA LEU A 15 83.33 -57.67 5.98
C LEU A 15 83.96 -58.67 4.99
N PRO A 16 83.75 -59.99 5.18
CA PRO A 16 84.18 -61.01 4.22
C PRO A 16 83.60 -60.74 2.82
N PRO A 17 84.28 -61.12 1.71
CA PRO A 17 83.89 -60.74 0.34
C PRO A 17 82.43 -61.06 -0.01
N VAL A 18 81.86 -62.11 0.60
CA VAL A 18 80.47 -62.57 0.40
C VAL A 18 79.44 -61.61 1.02
N TYR A 19 79.84 -60.81 2.01
CA TYR A 19 78.97 -59.87 2.74
C TYR A 19 79.23 -58.40 2.42
N ARG A 20 80.08 -58.10 1.43
CA ARG A 20 80.24 -56.71 0.94
C ARG A 20 78.98 -56.33 0.12
N PRO A 21 78.31 -55.20 0.42
CA PRO A 21 77.12 -54.79 -0.34
C PRO A 21 77.51 -54.60 -1.81
N ARG A 22 76.80 -55.28 -2.72
CA ARG A 22 77.02 -55.14 -4.17
C ARG A 22 76.86 -53.67 -4.54
N ALA A 23 77.92 -53.04 -5.04
CA ALA A 23 77.90 -51.66 -5.49
C ALA A 23 76.89 -51.51 -6.63
N VAL A 24 75.71 -51.01 -6.31
CA VAL A 24 74.65 -50.76 -7.29
C VAL A 24 75.16 -49.64 -8.20
N SER A 25 75.38 -49.96 -9.48
CA SER A 25 75.88 -49.02 -10.48
C SER A 25 75.06 -47.72 -10.44
N PRO A 26 75.70 -46.53 -10.51
CA PRO A 26 74.99 -45.25 -10.48
C PRO A 26 73.92 -45.15 -11.59
N ILE A 27 74.10 -45.88 -12.70
CA ILE A 27 73.12 -45.97 -13.79
C ILE A 27 71.81 -46.64 -13.32
N PHE A 28 71.88 -47.67 -12.48
CA PHE A 28 70.69 -48.37 -11.97
C PHE A 28 69.89 -47.50 -10.99
N LYS A 29 70.57 -46.64 -10.22
CA LYS A 29 69.90 -45.68 -9.32
C LYS A 29 69.22 -44.56 -10.12
N ILE A 30 69.88 -44.05 -11.16
CA ILE A 30 69.30 -43.02 -12.05
C ILE A 30 68.08 -43.59 -12.79
N LEU A 31 68.15 -44.81 -13.33
CA LEU A 31 67.02 -45.45 -14.00
C LEU A 31 65.83 -45.66 -13.05
N TRP A 32 66.08 -46.00 -11.78
CA TRP A 32 65.03 -46.11 -10.78
C TRP A 32 64.38 -44.77 -10.43
N VAL A 33 65.18 -43.70 -10.27
CA VAL A 33 64.65 -42.36 -10.01
C VAL A 33 63.86 -41.84 -11.20
N VAL A 34 64.36 -42.02 -12.43
CA VAL A 34 63.64 -41.65 -13.65
C VAL A 34 62.34 -42.47 -13.80
N GLY A 35 62.38 -43.76 -13.49
CA GLY A 35 61.19 -44.62 -13.48
C GLY A 35 60.14 -44.14 -12.48
N VAL A 36 60.54 -43.80 -11.24
CA VAL A 36 59.64 -43.25 -10.22
C VAL A 36 59.10 -41.88 -10.63
N CYS A 37 59.93 -40.98 -11.17
CA CYS A 37 59.49 -39.68 -11.65
C CYS A 37 58.49 -39.79 -12.82
N LEU A 38 58.72 -40.73 -13.76
CA LEU A 38 57.78 -41.00 -14.85
C LEU A 38 56.46 -41.55 -14.33
N LEU A 39 56.50 -42.42 -13.31
CA LEU A 39 55.30 -43.00 -12.71
C LEU A 39 54.49 -41.95 -11.93
N VAL A 40 55.18 -41.10 -11.16
CA VAL A 40 54.58 -39.95 -10.45
C VAL A 40 54.01 -38.91 -11.44
N GLY A 41 54.62 -38.72 -12.61
CA GLY A 41 54.07 -37.86 -13.67
C GLY A 41 52.91 -38.49 -14.46
N ALA A 42 52.92 -39.81 -14.65
CA ALA A 42 51.90 -40.53 -15.42
C ALA A 42 50.57 -40.66 -14.68
N ILE A 43 50.58 -40.76 -13.34
CA ILE A 43 49.36 -40.86 -12.51
C ILE A 43 48.45 -39.61 -12.63
N PRO A 44 48.93 -38.36 -12.44
CA PRO A 44 48.10 -37.17 -12.61
C PRO A 44 47.69 -36.96 -14.07
N LEU A 45 48.53 -37.33 -15.05
CA LEU A 45 48.16 -37.28 -16.46
C LEU A 45 47.05 -38.29 -16.79
N TRP A 46 47.10 -39.49 -16.22
CA TRP A 46 46.03 -40.49 -16.35
C TRP A 46 44.75 -40.03 -15.64
N ALA A 47 44.85 -39.46 -14.44
CA ALA A 47 43.69 -38.92 -13.71
C ALA A 47 43.04 -37.75 -14.47
N PHE A 48 43.83 -36.85 -15.06
CA PHE A 48 43.35 -35.76 -15.88
C PHE A 48 42.69 -36.26 -17.18
N THR A 49 43.31 -37.23 -17.86
CA THR A 49 42.72 -37.84 -19.07
C THR A 49 41.48 -38.71 -18.77
N ALA A 50 41.39 -39.30 -17.59
CA ALA A 50 40.20 -40.02 -17.14
C ALA A 50 39.05 -39.07 -16.75
N GLY A 51 39.36 -37.96 -16.08
CA GLY A 51 38.40 -36.92 -15.73
C GLY A 51 37.81 -36.24 -16.97
N THR A 52 38.66 -35.87 -17.93
CA THR A 52 38.21 -35.30 -19.22
C THR A 52 37.37 -36.30 -20.02
N LYS A 53 37.69 -37.60 -20.00
CA LYS A 53 36.86 -38.64 -20.65
C LYS A 53 35.49 -38.84 -19.99
N ARG A 54 35.35 -38.58 -18.68
CA ARG A 54 34.05 -38.59 -17.98
C ARG A 54 33.23 -37.36 -18.35
N GLN A 55 33.84 -36.17 -18.29
CA GLN A 55 33.22 -34.92 -18.69
C GLN A 55 32.74 -34.94 -20.15
N VAL A 56 33.53 -35.51 -21.07
CA VAL A 56 33.13 -35.65 -22.48
C VAL A 56 31.96 -36.62 -22.65
N ARG A 57 31.85 -37.67 -21.82
CA ARG A 57 30.70 -38.58 -21.85
C ARG A 57 29.45 -37.90 -21.31
N GLU A 58 29.56 -37.19 -20.19
CA GLU A 58 28.48 -36.41 -19.59
C GLU A 58 27.99 -35.30 -20.53
N LEU A 59 28.91 -34.60 -21.20
CA LEU A 59 28.56 -33.61 -22.22
C LEU A 59 27.88 -34.26 -23.43
N ARG A 60 28.34 -35.43 -23.90
CA ARG A 60 27.69 -36.13 -25.01
C ARG A 60 26.27 -36.59 -24.66
N THR A 61 26.04 -37.05 -23.42
CA THR A 61 24.70 -37.37 -22.94
C THR A 61 23.83 -36.13 -22.78
N SER A 62 24.41 -35.02 -22.31
CA SER A 62 23.72 -33.72 -22.22
C SER A 62 23.31 -33.21 -23.61
N VAL A 63 24.23 -33.25 -24.60
CA VAL A 63 23.95 -32.85 -25.98
C VAL A 63 22.92 -33.78 -26.64
N ALA A 64 23.00 -35.10 -26.42
CA ALA A 64 22.01 -36.04 -26.94
C ALA A 64 20.62 -35.83 -26.30
N SER A 65 20.58 -35.50 -25.01
CA SER A 65 19.35 -35.12 -24.31
C SER A 65 18.79 -33.81 -24.86
N ALA A 66 19.63 -32.78 -24.97
CA ALA A 66 19.26 -31.48 -25.52
C ALA A 66 18.81 -31.58 -26.99
N GLN A 67 19.43 -32.43 -27.81
CA GLN A 67 18.99 -32.71 -29.18
C GLN A 67 17.65 -33.45 -29.20
N LYS A 68 17.38 -34.38 -28.27
CA LYS A 68 16.05 -34.98 -28.11
C LYS A 68 15.01 -33.94 -27.69
N THR A 69 15.34 -33.03 -26.78
CA THR A 69 14.46 -31.91 -26.37
C THR A 69 14.21 -30.96 -27.54
N LEU A 70 15.22 -30.67 -28.35
CA LEU A 70 15.10 -29.79 -29.52
C LEU A 70 14.29 -30.43 -30.66
N VAL A 71 14.37 -31.75 -30.84
CA VAL A 71 13.51 -32.49 -31.77
C VAL A 71 12.07 -32.55 -31.27
N ALA A 72 11.86 -32.74 -29.96
CA ALA A 72 10.53 -32.66 -29.34
C ALA A 72 9.89 -31.26 -29.45
N LEU A 73 10.70 -30.20 -29.41
CA LEU A 73 10.27 -28.82 -29.66
C LEU A 73 10.04 -28.51 -31.16
N ARG A 74 10.61 -29.29 -32.09
CA ARG A 74 10.48 -29.08 -33.55
C ARG A 74 9.29 -29.80 -34.18
N THR A 75 8.79 -30.88 -33.58
CA THR A 75 7.46 -31.40 -33.87
C THR A 75 6.46 -30.57 -33.08
N PRO A 76 5.51 -29.85 -33.72
CA PRO A 76 4.54 -29.07 -32.98
C PRO A 76 3.74 -30.02 -32.08
N ALA A 77 3.89 -29.87 -30.76
CA ALA A 77 3.01 -30.50 -29.79
C ALA A 77 1.57 -30.03 -30.07
N ALA A 78 0.56 -30.82 -29.69
CA ALA A 78 -0.84 -30.41 -29.78
C ALA A 78 -1.07 -29.03 -29.13
N GLU A 79 -0.29 -28.71 -28.11
CA GLU A 79 -0.24 -27.41 -27.43
C GLU A 79 0.22 -26.24 -28.32
N ALA A 80 1.11 -26.47 -29.30
CA ALA A 80 1.55 -25.43 -30.23
C ALA A 80 0.52 -25.17 -31.34
N ILE A 81 -0.26 -26.19 -31.73
CA ILE A 81 -1.42 -26.03 -32.61
C ILE A 81 -2.53 -25.30 -31.86
N THR A 82 -2.81 -25.66 -30.61
CA THR A 82 -3.79 -24.93 -29.78
C THR A 82 -3.33 -23.52 -29.46
N LEU A 83 -2.02 -23.27 -29.27
CA LEU A 83 -1.52 -21.92 -29.05
C LEU A 83 -1.57 -21.08 -30.33
N THR A 84 -1.35 -21.69 -31.51
CA THR A 84 -1.52 -21.00 -32.80
C THR A 84 -2.99 -20.71 -33.08
N GLU A 85 -3.90 -21.61 -32.72
CA GLU A 85 -5.35 -21.42 -32.74
C GLU A 85 -5.77 -20.32 -31.74
N GLN A 86 -5.24 -20.35 -30.51
CA GLN A 86 -5.51 -19.36 -29.48
C GLN A 86 -4.96 -17.99 -29.85
N ILE A 87 -3.76 -17.90 -30.43
CA ILE A 87 -3.21 -16.64 -30.92
C ILE A 87 -4.05 -16.10 -32.09
N SER A 88 -4.52 -16.98 -32.99
CA SER A 88 -5.41 -16.58 -34.09
C SER A 88 -6.77 -16.09 -33.57
N GLN A 89 -7.37 -16.81 -32.60
CA GLN A 89 -8.60 -16.40 -31.91
C GLN A 89 -8.42 -15.11 -31.09
N THR A 90 -7.26 -14.93 -30.45
CA THR A 90 -6.95 -13.71 -29.68
C THR A 90 -6.75 -12.54 -30.63
N LEU A 91 -6.12 -12.74 -31.80
CA LEU A 91 -5.99 -11.71 -32.81
C LEU A 91 -7.35 -11.35 -33.43
N GLU A 92 -8.22 -12.32 -33.73
CA GLU A 92 -9.61 -12.05 -34.15
C GLU A 92 -10.41 -11.32 -33.07
N MET A 93 -10.21 -11.67 -31.79
CA MET A 93 -10.89 -11.02 -30.66
C MET A 93 -10.37 -9.59 -30.44
N VAL A 94 -9.08 -9.33 -30.63
CA VAL A 94 -8.50 -7.98 -30.59
C VAL A 94 -8.99 -7.15 -31.76
N GLU A 95 -9.15 -7.73 -32.95
CA GLU A 95 -9.69 -7.03 -34.11
C GLU A 95 -11.21 -6.78 -33.96
N ALA A 96 -11.94 -7.72 -33.34
CA ALA A 96 -13.35 -7.54 -32.97
C ALA A 96 -13.53 -6.51 -31.83
N LEU A 97 -12.63 -6.46 -30.85
CA LEU A 97 -12.59 -5.44 -29.81
C LEU A 97 -12.22 -4.09 -30.39
N ARG A 98 -11.29 -4.02 -31.35
CA ARG A 98 -10.91 -2.79 -32.04
C ARG A 98 -12.05 -2.30 -32.93
N ALA A 99 -12.73 -3.20 -33.64
CA ALA A 99 -13.95 -2.89 -34.38
C ALA A 99 -15.04 -2.41 -33.42
N ALA A 100 -15.31 -3.11 -32.32
CA ALA A 100 -16.28 -2.71 -31.30
C ALA A 100 -15.91 -1.39 -30.61
N HIS A 101 -14.61 -1.11 -30.44
CA HIS A 101 -14.09 0.14 -29.89
C HIS A 101 -14.20 1.30 -30.89
N GLU A 102 -13.98 1.06 -32.18
CA GLU A 102 -14.28 2.02 -33.25
C GLU A 102 -15.80 2.24 -33.41
N THR A 103 -16.64 1.22 -33.19
CA THR A 103 -18.11 1.37 -33.12
C THR A 103 -18.55 2.12 -31.85
N ALA A 104 -17.85 1.94 -30.73
CA ALA A 104 -18.14 2.60 -29.45
C ALA A 104 -17.64 4.06 -29.40
N LEU A 105 -16.55 4.38 -30.10
CA LEU A 105 -15.99 5.73 -30.18
C LEU A 105 -16.39 6.49 -31.46
N GLY A 106 -16.95 5.82 -32.46
CA GLY A 106 -17.38 6.38 -33.75
C GLY A 106 -18.63 7.26 -33.67
N GLY A 107 -19.12 7.58 -32.47
CA GLY A 107 -20.32 8.38 -32.27
C GLY A 107 -20.12 9.47 -31.22
N GLN A 108 -19.45 10.57 -31.57
CA GLN A 108 -19.86 11.88 -31.04
C GLN A 108 -21.28 12.17 -31.56
N ARG A 109 -22.27 11.48 -31.00
CA ARG A 109 -23.68 11.65 -31.35
C ARG A 109 -24.24 12.73 -30.46
N ASN A 110 -24.74 13.79 -31.09
CA ASN A 110 -25.30 14.96 -30.42
C ASN A 110 -26.60 14.58 -29.70
N TRP A 111 -26.49 14.05 -28.49
CA TRP A 111 -27.63 13.64 -27.66
C TRP A 111 -28.51 14.81 -27.20
N ALA A 112 -27.93 16.00 -27.06
CA ALA A 112 -28.65 17.18 -26.60
C ALA A 112 -29.84 17.56 -27.52
N PRO A 113 -29.69 17.69 -28.86
CA PRO A 113 -30.82 17.95 -29.75
C PRO A 113 -31.80 16.77 -29.85
N ALA A 114 -31.32 15.52 -29.85
CA ALA A 114 -32.18 14.33 -29.90
C ALA A 114 -33.09 14.21 -28.67
N LEU A 115 -32.53 14.39 -27.47
CA LEU A 115 -33.30 14.35 -26.22
C LEU A 115 -34.29 15.52 -26.14
N SER A 116 -33.89 16.70 -26.59
CA SER A 116 -34.77 17.88 -26.64
C SER A 116 -35.96 17.66 -27.57
N ALA A 117 -35.75 17.02 -28.73
CA ALA A 117 -36.82 16.67 -29.67
C ALA A 117 -37.74 15.58 -29.10
N MET A 118 -37.19 14.54 -28.44
CA MET A 118 -37.99 13.48 -27.82
C MET A 118 -38.87 13.99 -26.68
N LEU A 119 -38.39 14.95 -25.88
CA LEU A 119 -39.15 15.51 -24.76
C LEU A 119 -40.15 16.61 -25.17
N ALA A 120 -40.20 16.99 -26.45
CA ALA A 120 -41.10 18.03 -26.97
C ALA A 120 -42.51 17.50 -27.31
N TYR A 121 -43.16 16.84 -26.36
CA TYR A 121 -44.55 16.36 -26.48
C TYR A 121 -45.44 16.92 -25.36
N ASN A 122 -46.76 16.83 -25.54
CA ASN A 122 -47.71 17.14 -24.48
C ASN A 122 -47.91 15.89 -23.59
N PRO A 123 -47.48 15.90 -22.31
CA PRO A 123 -47.60 14.75 -21.42
C PRO A 123 -49.05 14.37 -21.09
N GLU A 124 -50.02 15.25 -21.39
CA GLU A 124 -51.45 14.94 -21.27
C GLU A 124 -52.02 14.12 -22.43
N ARG A 125 -51.24 13.92 -23.50
CA ARG A 125 -51.70 13.27 -24.73
C ARG A 125 -50.76 12.18 -25.24
N ILE A 126 -49.48 12.25 -24.89
CA ILE A 126 -48.46 11.24 -25.18
C ILE A 126 -47.75 10.92 -23.86
N ARG A 127 -47.51 9.64 -23.59
CA ARG A 127 -46.71 9.16 -22.46
C ARG A 127 -45.64 8.24 -23.03
N LEU A 128 -44.39 8.52 -22.71
CA LEU A 128 -43.26 7.68 -23.09
C LEU A 128 -42.97 6.75 -21.93
N ASP A 129 -42.93 5.45 -22.21
CA ASP A 129 -42.73 4.42 -21.19
C ASP A 129 -41.30 3.84 -21.26
N GLU A 130 -40.73 3.73 -22.47
CA GLU A 130 -39.40 3.14 -22.67
C GLU A 130 -38.65 3.78 -23.84
N LEU A 131 -37.32 3.91 -23.71
CA LEU A 131 -36.39 4.31 -24.77
C LEU A 131 -35.26 3.29 -24.83
N TYR A 132 -35.12 2.63 -25.97
CA TYR A 132 -34.08 1.65 -26.24
C TYR A 132 -33.19 2.11 -27.39
N GLN A 133 -31.88 1.85 -27.31
CA GLN A 133 -30.93 2.18 -28.38
C GLN A 133 -30.17 0.94 -28.82
N ASN A 134 -30.12 0.73 -30.14
CA ASN A 134 -29.25 -0.25 -30.77
C ASN A 134 -28.55 0.37 -31.97
N GLY A 135 -27.23 0.51 -31.92
CA GLY A 135 -26.49 1.19 -32.99
C GLY A 135 -27.02 2.61 -33.21
N ASN A 136 -27.29 3.00 -34.47
CA ASN A 136 -27.84 4.32 -34.84
C ASN A 136 -29.37 4.43 -34.66
N GLU A 137 -30.05 3.36 -34.26
CA GLU A 137 -31.51 3.32 -34.14
C GLU A 137 -31.95 3.59 -32.69
N LEU A 138 -32.97 4.43 -32.54
CA LEU A 138 -33.63 4.72 -31.28
C LEU A 138 -35.07 4.25 -31.37
N THR A 139 -35.44 3.31 -30.51
CA THR A 139 -36.79 2.78 -30.40
C THR A 139 -37.46 3.37 -29.17
N LEU A 140 -38.57 4.06 -29.39
CA LEU A 140 -39.35 4.71 -28.34
C LEU A 140 -40.72 4.05 -28.24
N THR A 141 -41.05 3.58 -27.03
CA THR A 141 -42.32 2.92 -26.72
C THR A 141 -43.13 3.80 -25.78
N GLY A 142 -44.43 3.88 -26.02
CA GLY A 142 -45.32 4.67 -25.18
C GLY A 142 -46.78 4.59 -25.60
N LEU A 143 -47.63 5.31 -24.88
CA LEU A 143 -49.04 5.44 -25.16
C LEU A 143 -49.38 6.81 -25.72
N GLY A 144 -50.37 6.87 -26.60
CA GLY A 144 -51.03 8.11 -27.00
C GLY A 144 -52.51 8.06 -26.67
N LEU A 145 -53.06 9.21 -26.29
CA LEU A 145 -54.50 9.36 -26.00
C LEU A 145 -55.36 9.03 -27.23
N SER A 146 -54.84 9.28 -28.43
CA SER A 146 -55.44 8.86 -29.69
C SER A 146 -54.39 8.52 -30.73
N ARG A 147 -54.82 7.80 -31.78
CA ARG A 147 -53.98 7.48 -32.93
C ARG A 147 -53.37 8.73 -33.58
N ASP A 148 -54.15 9.81 -33.68
CA ASP A 148 -53.71 11.07 -34.31
C ASP A 148 -52.63 11.78 -33.49
N ASP A 149 -52.62 11.61 -32.16
CA ASP A 149 -51.57 12.17 -31.30
C ASP A 149 -50.22 11.49 -31.55
N VAL A 150 -50.21 10.14 -31.72
CA VAL A 150 -48.99 9.37 -32.00
C VAL A 150 -48.43 9.73 -33.38
N LEU A 151 -49.30 9.84 -34.39
CA LEU A 151 -48.92 10.28 -35.74
C LEU A 151 -48.35 11.71 -35.74
N SER A 152 -48.96 12.61 -34.96
CA SER A 152 -48.51 14.00 -34.83
C SER A 152 -47.16 14.09 -34.12
N TYR A 153 -46.93 13.26 -33.11
CA TYR A 153 -45.67 13.20 -32.38
C TYR A 153 -44.54 12.63 -33.25
N ALA A 154 -44.76 11.52 -33.96
CA ALA A 154 -43.79 10.98 -34.91
C ALA A 154 -43.44 12.01 -36.01
N SER A 155 -44.44 12.72 -36.54
CA SER A 155 -44.23 13.81 -37.51
C SER A 155 -43.51 15.04 -36.93
N ALA A 156 -43.53 15.22 -35.61
CA ALA A 156 -42.78 16.28 -34.94
C ALA A 156 -41.31 15.90 -34.73
N LEU A 157 -41.03 14.62 -34.42
CA LEU A 157 -39.68 14.08 -34.34
C LEU A 157 -38.98 14.14 -35.71
N ASP A 158 -39.68 13.77 -36.78
CA ASP A 158 -39.17 13.84 -38.15
C ASP A 158 -38.82 15.30 -38.53
N ARG A 159 -39.71 16.25 -38.25
CA ARG A 159 -39.50 17.68 -38.51
C ARG A 159 -38.45 18.34 -37.60
N SER A 160 -38.04 17.70 -36.51
CA SER A 160 -37.03 18.26 -35.59
C SER A 160 -35.64 18.32 -36.23
N GLY A 161 -35.40 17.51 -37.27
CA GLY A 161 -34.09 17.37 -37.90
C GLY A 161 -33.02 16.73 -37.00
N ALA A 162 -33.41 16.23 -35.82
CA ALA A 162 -32.51 15.54 -34.89
C ALA A 162 -32.33 14.05 -35.23
N PHE A 163 -33.20 13.52 -36.09
CA PHE A 163 -33.20 12.14 -36.56
C PHE A 163 -33.19 12.11 -38.10
N GLU A 164 -32.43 11.20 -38.68
CA GLU A 164 -32.32 11.05 -40.13
C GLU A 164 -33.57 10.42 -40.74
N GLU A 165 -34.21 9.50 -40.00
CA GLU A 165 -35.47 8.84 -40.37
C GLU A 165 -36.29 8.57 -39.11
N VAL A 166 -37.60 8.79 -39.17
CA VAL A 166 -38.55 8.43 -38.11
C VAL A 166 -39.68 7.59 -38.69
N ALA A 167 -39.81 6.36 -38.22
CA ALA A 167 -40.85 5.43 -38.64
C ALA A 167 -41.61 4.85 -37.45
N ILE A 168 -42.93 4.67 -37.60
CA ILE A 168 -43.76 4.01 -36.59
C ILE A 168 -43.69 2.50 -36.84
N GLN A 169 -43.00 1.78 -35.96
CA GLN A 169 -42.82 0.33 -36.08
C GLN A 169 -44.09 -0.47 -35.74
N SER A 170 -44.86 -0.01 -34.74
CA SER A 170 -46.11 -0.65 -34.32
C SER A 170 -47.08 0.39 -33.75
N LEU A 171 -48.38 0.23 -34.01
CA LEU A 171 -49.45 1.07 -33.47
C LEU A 171 -50.71 0.23 -33.26
N GLN A 172 -51.05 -0.03 -31.99
CA GLN A 172 -52.20 -0.84 -31.60
C GLN A 172 -53.07 -0.07 -30.59
N VAL A 173 -54.37 -0.39 -30.53
CA VAL A 173 -55.28 0.20 -29.53
C VAL A 173 -55.04 -0.49 -28.19
N SER A 174 -54.52 0.26 -27.22
CA SER A 174 -54.38 -0.22 -25.84
C SER A 174 -55.70 -0.07 -25.09
N GLY A 175 -56.06 -1.06 -24.26
CA GLY A 175 -57.20 -1.02 -23.33
C GLY A 175 -56.90 -0.27 -22.03
N GLU A 176 -55.66 0.18 -21.85
CA GLU A 176 -55.20 0.97 -20.70
C GLU A 176 -55.85 2.37 -20.69
N PRO A 177 -56.39 2.86 -19.56
CA PRO A 177 -56.82 4.25 -19.45
C PRO A 177 -55.59 5.17 -19.49
N PHE A 178 -55.64 6.22 -20.31
CA PHE A 178 -54.56 7.20 -20.38
C PHE A 178 -54.56 8.08 -19.13
N TYR A 179 -53.77 7.72 -18.12
CA TYR A 179 -53.56 8.52 -16.91
C TYR A 179 -52.33 9.42 -17.06
N THR A 180 -52.53 10.72 -16.84
CA THR A 180 -51.44 11.68 -16.64
C THR A 180 -50.77 11.46 -15.28
N PRO A 181 -49.42 11.43 -15.20
CA PRO A 181 -48.76 11.53 -13.91
C PRO A 181 -49.13 12.87 -13.27
N THR A 182 -49.93 12.81 -12.21
CA THR A 182 -50.25 13.99 -11.40
C THR A 182 -48.97 14.42 -10.69
N ALA A 183 -48.53 15.65 -10.93
CA ALA A 183 -47.37 16.22 -10.26
C ALA A 183 -47.53 16.10 -8.73
N THR A 184 -46.67 15.33 -8.10
CA THR A 184 -46.59 15.21 -6.63
C THR A 184 -46.31 16.58 -6.03
N PRO A 185 -47.21 17.19 -5.23
CA PRO A 185 -46.88 18.43 -4.55
C PRO A 185 -46.02 18.11 -3.32
N THR A 186 -44.92 18.85 -3.19
CA THR A 186 -44.02 18.87 -2.04
C THR A 186 -44.80 19.07 -0.74
N ALA A 187 -44.65 18.12 0.20
CA ALA A 187 -45.28 18.18 1.50
C ALA A 187 -44.80 19.40 2.31
N THR A 188 -45.74 20.24 2.75
CA THR A 188 -45.57 21.18 3.86
C THR A 188 -46.66 20.91 4.88
N ILE A 189 -46.24 20.82 6.13
CA ILE A 189 -46.96 20.34 7.32
C ILE A 189 -47.98 21.35 7.90
N THR A 190 -48.86 20.80 8.75
CA THR A 190 -49.69 21.40 9.84
C THR A 190 -51.18 21.73 9.51
N PRO A 191 -52.12 21.76 10.50
CA PRO A 191 -53.18 20.74 10.62
C PRO A 191 -54.61 21.32 10.69
N THR A 192 -55.59 20.43 10.90
CA THR A 192 -56.93 20.71 11.49
C THR A 192 -57.98 21.32 10.54
N ARG A 193 -59.02 20.54 10.17
CA ARG A 193 -60.37 20.50 10.80
C ARG A 193 -61.40 19.85 9.86
N THR A 194 -62.16 18.87 10.37
CA THR A 194 -63.46 18.42 9.82
C THR A 194 -64.48 19.58 9.87
N PRO A 195 -65.46 19.70 8.95
CA PRO A 195 -66.69 18.91 9.08
C PRO A 195 -67.31 18.39 7.76
N THR A 196 -67.89 17.20 7.88
CA THR A 196 -69.17 16.71 7.32
C THR A 196 -70.07 17.74 6.61
N ILE A 197 -70.54 17.43 5.39
CA ILE A 197 -71.96 17.62 4.99
C ILE A 197 -72.43 16.44 4.10
N THR A 198 -73.58 15.92 4.51
CA THR A 198 -74.45 14.89 3.98
C THR A 198 -75.41 15.41 2.90
N ALA A 199 -75.72 14.57 1.88
CA ALA A 199 -77.05 14.31 1.28
C ALA A 199 -76.87 13.91 -0.20
N THR A 200 -77.09 12.65 -0.62
CA THR A 200 -78.38 11.93 -0.78
C THR A 200 -79.28 12.54 -1.86
N THR A 201 -79.33 11.92 -3.05
CA THR A 201 -80.56 11.30 -3.62
C THR A 201 -80.26 10.50 -4.90
N THR A 202 -80.75 9.26 -4.87
CA THR A 202 -80.86 8.15 -5.85
C THR A 202 -81.72 8.53 -7.09
N PRO A 203 -81.92 7.67 -8.14
CA PRO A 203 -81.52 6.26 -8.31
C PRO A 203 -80.98 5.82 -9.70
N GLY A 204 -80.12 4.80 -9.70
CA GLY A 204 -80.14 3.73 -10.71
C GLY A 204 -79.01 3.71 -11.73
N ALA A 205 -77.92 3.01 -11.43
CA ALA A 205 -77.18 2.16 -12.37
C ALA A 205 -76.29 1.20 -11.59
N ALA A 206 -76.24 -0.04 -12.04
CA ALA A 206 -75.73 -1.20 -11.32
C ALA A 206 -74.25 -1.09 -10.90
N THR A 207 -73.97 -1.63 -9.72
CA THR A 207 -72.64 -1.98 -9.23
C THR A 207 -71.91 -2.86 -10.26
N ALA A 208 -70.82 -2.36 -10.83
CA ALA A 208 -69.86 -3.21 -11.54
C ALA A 208 -69.00 -3.92 -10.50
N THR A 209 -69.15 -5.24 -10.42
CA THR A 209 -68.24 -6.15 -9.72
C THR A 209 -66.82 -6.02 -10.31
N PRO A 210 -65.74 -5.98 -9.50
CA PRO A 210 -64.38 -5.99 -10.04
C PRO A 210 -64.19 -7.29 -10.84
N THR A 211 -63.81 -7.14 -12.10
CA THR A 211 -63.50 -8.27 -12.99
C THR A 211 -62.15 -8.84 -12.53
N ILE A 212 -62.16 -10.04 -11.96
CA ILE A 212 -60.93 -10.80 -11.66
C ILE A 212 -60.22 -11.01 -13.01
N GLN A 213 -59.01 -10.49 -13.17
CA GLN A 213 -58.17 -10.86 -14.32
C GLN A 213 -57.78 -12.33 -14.15
N PRO A 214 -58.23 -13.23 -15.05
CA PRO A 214 -58.11 -14.67 -14.82
C PRO A 214 -56.73 -15.21 -15.18
N TYR A 215 -55.97 -14.51 -16.01
CA TYR A 215 -54.61 -14.82 -16.44
C TYR A 215 -53.63 -13.88 -15.75
N ASP A 216 -52.42 -14.36 -15.50
CA ASP A 216 -51.32 -13.51 -15.05
C ASP A 216 -50.71 -12.68 -16.20
N ASN A 217 -49.67 -11.90 -15.89
CA ASN A 217 -49.02 -10.99 -16.83
C ASN A 217 -47.97 -11.66 -17.74
N TYR A 218 -47.68 -12.94 -17.52
CA TYR A 218 -46.64 -13.70 -18.20
C TYR A 218 -47.21 -14.58 -19.31
N GLU A 219 -48.50 -14.88 -19.27
CA GLU A 219 -49.24 -15.52 -20.35
C GLU A 219 -49.07 -14.80 -21.72
N ILE A 220 -48.76 -15.47 -22.83
CA ILE A 220 -48.67 -16.92 -23.07
C ILE A 220 -47.24 -17.41 -22.86
N ASP A 221 -47.00 -18.22 -21.84
CA ASP A 221 -45.67 -18.73 -21.49
C ASP A 221 -45.57 -20.27 -21.50
N ASP A 222 -46.66 -20.99 -21.80
CA ASP A 222 -46.64 -22.42 -22.15
C ASP A 222 -45.64 -22.75 -23.28
N PHE A 223 -45.52 -21.82 -24.23
CA PHE A 223 -44.77 -22.01 -25.48
C PHE A 223 -43.70 -20.95 -25.72
N ASP A 224 -43.67 -19.90 -24.90
CA ASP A 224 -42.74 -18.78 -25.02
C ASP A 224 -42.19 -18.39 -23.62
N PRO A 225 -41.08 -19.01 -23.20
CA PRO A 225 -40.52 -18.81 -21.86
C PRO A 225 -40.28 -17.34 -21.55
N LYS A 226 -40.88 -16.84 -20.47
CA LYS A 226 -40.68 -15.44 -20.07
C LYS A 226 -39.40 -15.26 -19.27
N PRO A 227 -38.66 -14.17 -19.50
CA PRO A 227 -37.46 -13.90 -18.72
C PRO A 227 -37.81 -13.68 -17.25
N ILE A 228 -36.93 -14.13 -16.36
CA ILE A 228 -36.95 -13.76 -14.94
C ILE A 228 -35.56 -13.25 -14.54
N SER A 229 -35.51 -12.11 -13.88
CA SER A 229 -34.25 -11.55 -13.38
C SER A 229 -33.85 -12.20 -12.06
N ILE A 230 -32.55 -12.31 -11.80
CA ILE A 230 -32.05 -12.79 -10.50
C ILE A 230 -32.48 -11.81 -9.39
N GLY A 231 -33.14 -12.31 -8.36
CA GLY A 231 -33.72 -11.53 -7.26
C GLY A 231 -35.11 -10.96 -7.55
N GLU A 232 -35.65 -11.16 -8.75
CA GLU A 232 -37.03 -10.80 -9.08
C GLU A 232 -38.02 -11.85 -8.53
N THR A 233 -39.23 -11.38 -8.21
CA THR A 233 -40.35 -12.21 -7.81
C THR A 233 -41.48 -12.06 -8.83
N GLN A 234 -41.91 -13.18 -9.42
CA GLN A 234 -43.00 -13.21 -10.39
C GLN A 234 -44.22 -13.90 -9.77
N ASN A 235 -45.36 -13.22 -9.77
CA ASN A 235 -46.65 -13.80 -9.37
C ASN A 235 -47.32 -14.39 -10.60
N ARG A 236 -47.56 -15.70 -10.57
CA ARG A 236 -48.11 -16.47 -11.69
C ARG A 236 -49.28 -17.31 -11.26
N ASN A 237 -50.12 -17.76 -12.18
CA ASN A 237 -51.23 -18.65 -11.85
C ASN A 237 -51.43 -19.75 -12.87
N PHE A 238 -51.85 -20.93 -12.40
CA PHE A 238 -52.15 -22.06 -13.28
C PHE A 238 -53.56 -21.95 -13.86
N ASN A 239 -53.74 -21.11 -14.87
CA ASN A 239 -55.00 -20.93 -15.59
C ASN A 239 -54.77 -20.66 -17.08
N PRO A 240 -55.21 -21.56 -17.98
CA PRO A 240 -56.37 -22.44 -17.83
C PRO A 240 -56.06 -23.83 -17.25
N ILE A 241 -56.99 -24.78 -17.35
CA ILE A 241 -56.71 -26.17 -16.95
C ILE A 241 -55.59 -26.72 -17.83
N TYR A 242 -54.59 -27.35 -17.19
CA TYR A 242 -53.36 -27.87 -17.80
C TYR A 242 -52.33 -26.83 -18.25
N ASP A 243 -52.45 -25.61 -17.72
CA ASP A 243 -51.43 -24.57 -17.86
C ASP A 243 -50.05 -25.04 -17.38
N VAL A 244 -49.03 -24.65 -18.14
CA VAL A 244 -47.62 -24.97 -17.92
C VAL A 244 -46.82 -23.68 -18.02
N ASP A 245 -46.40 -23.14 -16.89
CA ASP A 245 -45.53 -21.97 -16.93
C ASP A 245 -44.10 -22.32 -17.37
N THR A 246 -43.52 -21.48 -18.22
CA THR A 246 -42.08 -21.55 -18.52
C THR A 246 -41.38 -20.21 -18.34
N ALA A 247 -40.16 -20.28 -17.81
CA ALA A 247 -39.34 -19.11 -17.54
C ALA A 247 -37.88 -19.36 -17.88
N THR A 248 -37.12 -18.28 -18.06
CA THR A 248 -35.73 -18.37 -18.50
C THR A 248 -34.88 -17.26 -17.91
N PHE A 249 -33.62 -17.57 -17.57
CA PHE A 249 -32.67 -16.57 -17.11
C PHE A 249 -31.25 -16.93 -17.55
N LEU A 250 -30.38 -15.91 -17.68
CA LEU A 250 -28.98 -16.12 -17.99
C LEU A 250 -28.22 -16.45 -16.70
N GLY A 251 -27.91 -17.74 -16.52
CA GLY A 251 -27.06 -18.21 -15.45
C GLY A 251 -25.59 -17.94 -15.76
N LYS A 252 -24.88 -17.31 -14.82
CA LYS A 252 -23.45 -17.02 -14.99
C LYS A 252 -22.60 -18.25 -14.71
N ALA A 253 -21.56 -18.47 -15.52
CA ALA A 253 -20.71 -19.65 -15.40
C ALA A 253 -20.18 -19.83 -13.96
N GLY A 254 -20.25 -21.04 -13.43
CA GLY A 254 -19.77 -21.37 -12.07
C GLY A 254 -20.68 -20.93 -10.92
N ARG A 255 -21.63 -20.00 -11.16
CA ARG A 255 -22.55 -19.47 -10.14
C ARG A 255 -23.69 -20.43 -9.84
N ARG A 256 -24.23 -20.34 -8.63
CA ARG A 256 -25.29 -21.20 -8.13
C ARG A 256 -26.56 -20.41 -7.86
N TYR A 257 -27.67 -21.04 -8.18
CA TYR A 257 -28.99 -20.43 -8.09
C TYR A 257 -29.96 -21.37 -7.38
N CYS A 258 -30.78 -20.78 -6.50
CA CYS A 258 -31.96 -21.39 -5.91
C CYS A 258 -33.18 -20.93 -6.70
N ILE A 259 -33.84 -21.86 -7.40
CA ILE A 259 -35.06 -21.60 -8.16
C ILE A 259 -36.22 -22.17 -7.34
N GLN A 260 -37.20 -21.34 -7.02
CA GLN A 260 -38.30 -21.70 -6.13
C GLN A 260 -39.65 -21.39 -6.79
N ALA A 261 -40.57 -22.36 -6.72
CA ALA A 261 -41.97 -22.18 -7.05
C ALA A 261 -42.78 -22.37 -5.75
N ILE A 262 -43.40 -21.30 -5.25
CA ILE A 262 -44.01 -21.25 -3.91
C ILE A 262 -45.51 -21.03 -4.03
N PRO A 263 -46.35 -22.05 -3.74
CA PRO A 263 -47.79 -21.91 -3.74
C PRO A 263 -48.27 -20.77 -2.83
N GLN A 264 -49.18 -19.92 -3.33
CA GLN A 264 -49.83 -18.85 -2.55
C GLN A 264 -51.25 -19.23 -2.10
N HIS A 265 -51.82 -20.30 -2.69
CA HIS A 265 -53.16 -20.77 -2.38
C HIS A 265 -53.21 -22.29 -2.19
N TYR A 266 -54.18 -22.76 -1.40
CA TYR A 266 -54.48 -24.18 -1.27
C TYR A 266 -54.96 -24.77 -2.60
N GLY A 267 -54.57 -26.01 -2.87
CA GLY A 267 -54.85 -26.67 -4.14
C GLY A 267 -53.84 -26.36 -5.24
N VAL A 268 -52.75 -25.66 -4.93
CA VAL A 268 -51.58 -25.52 -5.80
C VAL A 268 -50.47 -26.41 -5.26
N ASP A 269 -50.01 -27.33 -6.08
CA ASP A 269 -48.96 -28.31 -5.79
C ASP A 269 -47.93 -28.21 -6.93
N THR A 270 -46.88 -27.40 -6.71
CA THR A 270 -45.93 -27.10 -7.78
C THR A 270 -45.03 -28.29 -8.06
N PHE A 271 -44.68 -28.48 -9.32
CA PHE A 271 -43.60 -29.37 -9.75
C PHE A 271 -42.66 -28.58 -10.66
N LEU A 272 -41.40 -28.49 -10.25
CA LEU A 272 -40.37 -27.65 -10.87
C LEU A 272 -39.34 -28.51 -11.59
N GLU A 273 -39.11 -28.19 -12.86
CA GLU A 273 -38.06 -28.76 -13.68
C GLU A 273 -37.12 -27.66 -14.17
N VAL A 274 -35.82 -27.91 -14.09
CA VAL A 274 -34.78 -26.95 -14.50
C VAL A 274 -33.77 -27.65 -15.39
N SER A 275 -33.48 -27.04 -16.53
CA SER A 275 -32.48 -27.52 -17.48
C SER A 275 -31.40 -26.47 -17.73
N VAL A 276 -30.13 -26.89 -17.64
CA VAL A 276 -28.98 -26.05 -17.98
C VAL A 276 -27.88 -26.92 -18.58
N ALA A 277 -27.32 -26.51 -19.72
CA ALA A 277 -26.22 -27.21 -20.40
C ALA A 277 -26.41 -28.73 -20.56
N GLY A 278 -27.65 -29.19 -20.80
CA GLY A 278 -28.01 -30.60 -20.95
C GLY A 278 -28.18 -31.38 -19.64
N ALA A 279 -27.88 -30.78 -18.48
CA ALA A 279 -28.28 -31.32 -17.18
C ALA A 279 -29.75 -30.99 -16.90
N HIS A 280 -30.45 -31.92 -16.27
CA HIS A 280 -31.87 -31.80 -15.92
C HIS A 280 -32.06 -32.08 -14.43
N TYR A 281 -32.78 -31.20 -13.76
CA TYR A 281 -33.10 -31.25 -12.34
C TYR A 281 -34.61 -31.16 -12.18
N ALA A 282 -35.17 -31.88 -11.21
CA ALA A 282 -36.58 -31.80 -10.92
C ALA A 282 -36.82 -31.92 -9.42
N ASN A 283 -37.78 -31.16 -8.92
CA ASN A 283 -38.25 -31.25 -7.55
C ASN A 283 -39.75 -30.98 -7.50
N ASP A 284 -40.42 -31.69 -6.60
CA ASP A 284 -41.86 -31.67 -6.40
C ASP A 284 -42.15 -30.93 -5.10
N ASP A 285 -41.90 -31.62 -3.98
CA ASP A 285 -41.89 -31.02 -2.66
C ASP A 285 -40.46 -30.81 -2.18
N CYS A 286 -40.11 -29.60 -1.79
CA CYS A 286 -38.87 -29.33 -1.08
C CYS A 286 -39.00 -29.76 0.39
N ARG A 287 -38.10 -30.62 0.88
CA ARG A 287 -38.08 -31.02 2.30
C ARG A 287 -36.82 -30.54 3.03
N PRO A 288 -36.94 -30.08 4.29
CA PRO A 288 -35.77 -29.77 5.10
C PRO A 288 -34.82 -30.97 5.18
N GLY A 289 -33.57 -30.79 4.75
CA GLY A 289 -32.55 -31.85 4.74
C GLY A 289 -32.51 -32.71 3.47
N ASP A 290 -33.14 -32.26 2.37
CA ASP A 290 -32.97 -32.92 1.07
C ASP A 290 -31.48 -32.96 0.66
N PRO A 291 -30.92 -34.14 0.36
CA PRO A 291 -29.49 -34.31 0.09
C PRO A 291 -29.03 -33.63 -1.22
N GLY A 292 -29.97 -33.19 -2.06
CA GLY A 292 -29.69 -32.44 -3.28
C GLY A 292 -29.48 -30.93 -3.07
N LEU A 293 -29.75 -30.42 -1.87
CA LEU A 293 -29.58 -29.00 -1.53
C LEU A 293 -28.33 -28.82 -0.68
N LEU A 294 -27.35 -28.09 -1.20
CA LEU A 294 -26.08 -27.83 -0.51
C LEU A 294 -26.07 -26.43 0.10
N ALA A 295 -26.74 -25.46 -0.53
CA ALA A 295 -26.74 -24.06 -0.11
C ALA A 295 -28.16 -23.46 -0.02
N CYS A 296 -29.12 -24.00 -0.76
CA CYS A 296 -30.50 -23.52 -0.75
C CYS A 296 -31.29 -24.06 0.44
N ARG A 297 -32.29 -23.30 0.89
CA ARG A 297 -33.21 -23.71 1.97
C ARG A 297 -34.65 -23.73 1.46
N CYS A 298 -35.39 -24.76 1.84
CA CYS A 298 -36.82 -24.84 1.54
C CYS A 298 -37.57 -23.66 2.16
N PRO A 299 -38.58 -23.10 1.46
CA PRO A 299 -39.49 -22.09 2.00
C PRO A 299 -40.36 -22.67 3.14
N SER A 300 -41.14 -21.81 3.82
CA SER A 300 -41.91 -22.17 5.01
C SER A 300 -42.79 -23.41 4.80
N ALA A 301 -42.70 -24.39 5.70
CA ALA A 301 -43.48 -25.63 5.68
C ALA A 301 -44.93 -25.48 6.19
N GLU A 302 -45.43 -24.25 6.32
CA GLU A 302 -46.77 -23.95 6.84
C GLU A 302 -47.69 -23.39 5.74
N GLY A 303 -48.97 -23.75 5.79
CA GLY A 303 -49.97 -23.26 4.83
C GLY A 303 -49.81 -23.83 3.43
N ALA A 304 -50.02 -23.00 2.39
CA ALA A 304 -49.86 -23.41 1.00
C ALA A 304 -48.38 -23.67 0.63
N GLY A 305 -47.42 -23.00 1.28
CA GLY A 305 -45.99 -23.12 0.99
C GLY A 305 -45.36 -24.48 1.31
N ALA A 306 -46.10 -25.39 1.98
CA ALA A 306 -45.63 -26.74 2.27
C ALA A 306 -45.44 -27.62 1.02
N LEU A 307 -46.10 -27.28 -0.09
CA LEU A 307 -46.01 -27.96 -1.40
C LEU A 307 -45.14 -27.17 -2.39
N ALA A 308 -44.20 -26.38 -1.87
CA ALA A 308 -43.29 -25.62 -2.71
C ALA A 308 -42.17 -26.49 -3.27
N SER A 309 -41.89 -26.33 -4.55
CA SER A 309 -40.73 -26.95 -5.19
C SER A 309 -39.51 -26.04 -5.12
N LEU A 310 -38.33 -26.66 -5.00
CA LEU A 310 -37.05 -25.97 -5.06
C LEU A 310 -36.03 -26.78 -5.85
N VAL A 311 -35.34 -26.13 -6.77
CA VAL A 311 -34.16 -26.68 -7.44
C VAL A 311 -32.96 -25.79 -7.17
N GLU A 312 -31.88 -26.42 -6.68
CA GLU A 312 -30.55 -25.81 -6.64
C GLU A 312 -29.76 -26.23 -7.88
N VAL A 313 -29.24 -25.24 -8.62
CA VAL A 313 -28.47 -25.49 -9.83
C VAL A 313 -27.16 -24.71 -9.80
N GLN A 314 -26.07 -25.37 -10.17
CA GLN A 314 -24.80 -24.72 -10.47
C GLN A 314 -24.62 -24.68 -11.97
N VAL A 315 -24.42 -23.49 -12.53
CA VAL A 315 -24.18 -23.31 -13.96
C VAL A 315 -22.79 -23.86 -14.28
N PRO A 316 -22.66 -24.82 -15.20
CA PRO A 316 -21.36 -25.36 -15.55
C PRO A 316 -20.52 -24.32 -16.28
N MET A 317 -19.22 -24.44 -16.09
CA MET A 317 -18.22 -23.65 -16.77
C MET A 317 -17.97 -24.07 -18.22
N PRO A 318 -17.29 -23.22 -19.02
CA PRO A 318 -16.72 -21.90 -18.68
C PRO A 318 -17.60 -20.72 -19.13
N THR A 319 -18.75 -20.99 -19.73
CA THR A 319 -19.60 -19.96 -20.34
C THR A 319 -20.88 -19.80 -19.57
N ASP A 320 -21.43 -18.58 -19.59
CA ASP A 320 -22.79 -18.34 -19.16
C ASP A 320 -23.75 -19.24 -19.94
N GLN A 321 -24.76 -19.78 -19.26
CA GLN A 321 -25.72 -20.68 -19.86
C GLN A 321 -27.13 -20.13 -19.65
N GLN A 322 -27.96 -20.26 -20.67
CA GLN A 322 -29.39 -20.06 -20.49
C GLN A 322 -29.92 -21.19 -19.61
N VAL A 323 -30.57 -20.83 -18.51
CA VAL A 323 -31.27 -21.76 -17.63
C VAL A 323 -32.74 -21.74 -18.00
N TYR A 324 -33.28 -22.91 -18.32
CA TYR A 324 -34.69 -23.10 -18.66
C TYR A 324 -35.42 -23.65 -17.45
N VAL A 325 -36.53 -23.02 -17.10
CA VAL A 325 -37.38 -23.39 -15.97
C VAL A 325 -38.76 -23.74 -16.51
N ARG A 326 -39.27 -24.90 -16.10
CA ARG A 326 -40.62 -25.36 -16.42
C ARG A 326 -41.34 -25.68 -15.12
N ILE A 327 -42.54 -25.14 -14.95
CA ILE A 327 -43.34 -25.33 -13.75
C ILE A 327 -44.67 -25.94 -14.16
N THR A 328 -45.15 -26.91 -13.39
CA THR A 328 -46.49 -27.48 -13.54
C THR A 328 -47.18 -27.58 -12.20
N ASN A 329 -48.50 -27.76 -12.24
CA ASN A 329 -49.31 -27.97 -11.05
C ASN A 329 -49.88 -29.39 -11.04
N ARG A 330 -49.85 -30.05 -9.88
CA ARG A 330 -50.32 -31.43 -9.72
C ARG A 330 -51.69 -31.57 -9.08
N ASP A 331 -52.28 -30.45 -8.65
CA ASP A 331 -53.60 -30.44 -8.01
C ASP A 331 -54.62 -29.61 -8.81
N GLN A 332 -55.12 -28.50 -8.27
CA GLN A 332 -56.24 -27.75 -8.83
C GLN A 332 -55.76 -26.64 -9.76
N TYR A 333 -56.47 -26.42 -10.86
CA TYR A 333 -56.24 -25.34 -11.84
C TYR A 333 -57.37 -24.30 -11.79
N GLY A 334 -57.07 -23.05 -12.12
CA GLY A 334 -58.07 -21.99 -12.23
C GLY A 334 -57.54 -20.59 -11.86
N PRO A 335 -58.38 -19.56 -12.00
CA PRO A 335 -57.97 -18.15 -11.88
C PRO A 335 -57.52 -17.73 -10.47
N THR A 336 -57.62 -18.62 -9.48
CA THR A 336 -57.20 -18.38 -8.08
C THR A 336 -55.94 -19.18 -7.68
N GLN A 337 -55.35 -19.92 -8.62
CA GLN A 337 -54.33 -20.93 -8.34
C GLN A 337 -52.95 -20.29 -8.51
N TRP A 338 -52.69 -19.31 -7.66
CA TRP A 338 -51.48 -18.49 -7.72
C TRP A 338 -50.29 -19.14 -7.02
N TYR A 339 -49.11 -18.91 -7.58
CA TYR A 339 -47.83 -19.22 -6.99
C TYR A 339 -46.83 -18.08 -7.25
N VAL A 340 -45.72 -18.11 -6.53
CA VAL A 340 -44.59 -17.20 -6.71
C VAL A 340 -43.43 -17.97 -7.32
N LEU A 341 -42.90 -17.49 -8.44
CA LEU A 341 -41.62 -17.90 -8.99
C LEU A 341 -40.53 -16.91 -8.56
N GLN A 342 -39.43 -17.43 -8.04
CA GLN A 342 -38.24 -16.61 -7.76
C GLN A 342 -36.94 -17.36 -8.06
N VAL A 343 -35.93 -16.61 -8.50
CA VAL A 343 -34.56 -17.10 -8.70
C VAL A 343 -33.62 -16.29 -7.83
N LEU A 344 -33.00 -16.94 -6.86
CA LEU A 344 -32.04 -16.35 -5.94
C LEU A 344 -30.66 -16.89 -6.26
N GLU A 345 -29.65 -16.04 -6.20
CA GLU A 345 -28.27 -16.49 -6.25
C GLU A 345 -27.78 -16.81 -4.84
N VAL A 346 -27.00 -17.88 -4.72
CA VAL A 346 -26.26 -18.16 -3.49
C VAL A 346 -25.09 -17.20 -3.42
N ALA A 347 -25.01 -16.38 -2.37
CA ALA A 347 -23.83 -15.55 -2.10
C ALA A 347 -22.76 -16.39 -1.37
N GLY A 348 -21.49 -16.12 -1.66
CA GLY A 348 -20.34 -16.62 -0.89
C GLY A 348 -20.23 -15.95 0.48
N ASP A 349 -19.06 -15.38 0.79
CA ASP A 349 -18.82 -14.72 2.06
C ASP A 349 -19.59 -13.38 2.23
N ALA A 350 -19.36 -12.69 3.36
CA ALA A 350 -20.06 -11.45 3.70
C ALA A 350 -19.68 -10.23 2.83
N TYR A 351 -18.62 -10.34 2.04
CA TYR A 351 -18.01 -9.26 1.27
C TYR A 351 -18.35 -9.34 -0.21
N GLU A 352 -19.07 -10.37 -0.60
CA GLU A 352 -19.40 -10.73 -1.96
C GLU A 352 -19.97 -9.63 -2.86
N ARG A 353 -19.68 -9.84 -4.15
CA ARG A 353 -19.61 -8.87 -5.26
C ARG A 353 -18.38 -7.96 -5.23
N ASP A 354 -17.32 -8.37 -4.58
CA ASP A 354 -16.09 -7.60 -4.54
C ASP A 354 -15.19 -7.80 -5.77
N ASP A 355 -15.45 -8.81 -6.61
CA ASP A 355 -14.92 -8.91 -7.97
C ASP A 355 -15.16 -7.62 -8.79
N LEU A 356 -16.31 -6.98 -8.56
CA LEU A 356 -16.77 -5.79 -9.28
C LEU A 356 -16.41 -4.51 -8.55
N VAL A 357 -16.58 -4.50 -7.22
CA VAL A 357 -16.39 -3.32 -6.39
C VAL A 357 -15.53 -3.69 -5.18
N PRO A 358 -14.25 -3.30 -5.15
CA PRO A 358 -13.36 -3.60 -4.04
C PRO A 358 -13.95 -3.19 -2.69
N ARG A 359 -13.81 -4.05 -1.69
CA ARG A 359 -14.29 -3.78 -0.33
C ARG A 359 -13.25 -3.01 0.47
N PRO A 360 -13.66 -2.01 1.26
CA PRO A 360 -12.74 -1.36 2.17
C PRO A 360 -12.25 -2.36 3.23
N MET A 361 -10.98 -2.24 3.62
CA MET A 361 -10.39 -2.98 4.72
C MET A 361 -9.61 -2.02 5.61
N ALA A 362 -9.81 -2.09 6.92
CA ALA A 362 -9.01 -1.30 7.85
C ALA A 362 -7.65 -1.99 8.11
N VAL A 363 -6.60 -1.18 8.28
CA VAL A 363 -5.29 -1.70 8.69
C VAL A 363 -5.41 -2.32 10.09
N GLY A 364 -5.02 -3.58 10.24
CA GLY A 364 -5.17 -4.38 11.45
C GLY A 364 -6.42 -5.28 11.48
N GLU A 365 -7.37 -5.07 10.57
CA GLU A 365 -8.56 -5.92 10.41
C GLU A 365 -8.18 -7.32 9.88
N VAL A 366 -9.04 -8.29 10.17
CA VAL A 366 -9.00 -9.63 9.56
C VAL A 366 -10.37 -9.89 8.94
N GLN A 367 -10.38 -10.26 7.67
CA GLN A 367 -11.59 -10.62 6.94
C GLN A 367 -11.56 -12.12 6.62
N GLU A 368 -12.63 -12.85 6.95
CA GLU A 368 -12.84 -14.23 6.52
C GLU A 368 -13.51 -14.21 5.15
N ARG A 369 -12.86 -14.83 4.17
CA ARG A 369 -13.24 -14.80 2.76
C ARG A 369 -13.40 -16.20 2.19
N THR A 370 -14.09 -16.34 1.07
CA THR A 370 -14.26 -17.59 0.33
C THR A 370 -14.06 -17.38 -1.15
N PHE A 371 -13.32 -18.26 -1.83
CA PHE A 371 -13.25 -18.24 -3.30
C PHE A 371 -14.50 -18.85 -3.91
N TYR A 372 -15.57 -18.07 -3.97
CA TYR A 372 -16.87 -18.50 -4.46
C TYR A 372 -17.58 -17.36 -5.20
N PRO A 373 -18.01 -17.54 -6.46
CA PRO A 373 -18.08 -18.79 -7.23
C PRO A 373 -16.71 -19.21 -7.81
N TYR A 374 -16.71 -20.18 -8.73
CA TYR A 374 -15.48 -20.46 -9.47
C TYR A 374 -14.99 -19.22 -10.24
N GLY A 375 -13.69 -18.97 -10.17
CA GLY A 375 -13.05 -17.83 -10.85
C GLY A 375 -13.21 -16.52 -10.11
N ASP A 376 -13.76 -16.57 -8.89
CA ASP A 376 -13.85 -15.46 -7.97
C ASP A 376 -12.48 -14.81 -7.70
N ILE A 377 -12.52 -13.49 -7.63
CA ILE A 377 -11.42 -12.58 -7.36
C ILE A 377 -11.87 -11.64 -6.26
N ASP A 378 -11.47 -11.96 -5.04
CA ASP A 378 -11.61 -11.06 -3.92
C ASP A 378 -10.80 -9.77 -4.16
N ARG A 379 -11.44 -8.61 -3.97
CA ARG A 379 -10.78 -7.31 -4.10
C ARG A 379 -10.99 -6.47 -2.86
N VAL A 380 -9.90 -5.90 -2.35
CA VAL A 380 -9.94 -4.95 -1.23
C VAL A 380 -9.20 -3.66 -1.53
N SER A 381 -9.52 -2.62 -0.77
CA SER A 381 -8.78 -1.35 -0.78
C SER A 381 -8.58 -0.82 0.63
N PHE A 382 -7.45 -0.17 0.88
CA PHE A 382 -7.16 0.45 2.17
C PHE A 382 -6.27 1.69 2.02
N PRO A 383 -6.44 2.71 2.88
CA PRO A 383 -5.60 3.91 2.84
C PRO A 383 -4.18 3.59 3.33
N VAL A 384 -3.19 4.16 2.66
CA VAL A 384 -1.77 4.09 3.04
C VAL A 384 -1.22 5.49 3.29
N LYS A 385 -0.17 5.58 4.09
CA LYS A 385 0.54 6.82 4.41
C LYS A 385 1.95 6.81 3.88
N ALA A 386 2.39 7.94 3.32
CA ALA A 386 3.77 8.13 2.86
C ALA A 386 4.76 7.80 3.99
N GLY A 387 5.86 7.12 3.65
CA GLY A 387 6.89 6.67 4.59
C GLY A 387 6.60 5.28 5.16
N ARG A 388 5.33 4.92 5.35
CA ARG A 388 4.96 3.68 6.04
C ARG A 388 5.04 2.44 5.15
N ALA A 389 5.34 1.30 5.76
CA ALA A 389 5.31 0.00 5.11
C ALA A 389 4.16 -0.87 5.61
N TYR A 390 3.64 -1.67 4.69
CA TYR A 390 2.44 -2.47 4.87
C TYR A 390 2.66 -3.89 4.38
N GLU A 391 2.04 -4.83 5.07
CA GLU A 391 1.96 -6.25 4.74
C GLU A 391 0.52 -6.60 4.43
N VAL A 392 0.29 -7.23 3.28
CA VAL A 392 -0.96 -7.92 2.93
C VAL A 392 -0.68 -9.40 2.89
N ARG A 393 -1.45 -10.20 3.63
CA ARG A 393 -1.26 -11.64 3.67
C ARG A 393 -2.56 -12.41 3.72
N THR A 394 -2.52 -13.62 3.21
CA THR A 394 -3.56 -14.63 3.41
C THR A 394 -3.11 -15.67 4.42
N THR A 395 -4.01 -16.18 5.23
CA THR A 395 -3.74 -17.20 6.26
C THR A 395 -4.95 -18.14 6.41
N ASP A 396 -4.81 -19.24 7.16
CA ASP A 396 -5.92 -20.17 7.46
C ASP A 396 -6.63 -20.68 6.19
N LEU A 397 -5.87 -20.98 5.13
CA LEU A 397 -6.38 -21.47 3.85
C LEU A 397 -7.05 -22.85 4.04
N ALA A 398 -8.24 -23.02 3.48
CA ALA A 398 -8.89 -24.32 3.37
C ALA A 398 -8.06 -25.27 2.48
N THR A 399 -8.22 -26.58 2.70
CA THR A 399 -7.49 -27.60 1.93
C THR A 399 -7.76 -27.45 0.43
N GLY A 400 -6.70 -27.25 -0.35
CA GLY A 400 -6.78 -27.09 -1.80
C GLY A 400 -6.91 -25.65 -2.28
N VAL A 401 -6.94 -24.66 -1.38
CA VAL A 401 -6.77 -23.24 -1.72
C VAL A 401 -5.27 -22.93 -1.90
N ASP A 402 -4.97 -22.10 -2.89
CA ASP A 402 -3.61 -21.68 -3.27
C ASP A 402 -3.67 -20.22 -3.73
N THR A 403 -3.33 -19.29 -2.82
CA THR A 403 -3.61 -17.86 -3.01
C THR A 403 -2.53 -17.17 -3.84
N VAL A 404 -2.93 -16.08 -4.50
CA VAL A 404 -2.01 -15.09 -5.08
C VAL A 404 -2.50 -13.71 -4.65
N VAL A 405 -1.62 -12.92 -4.04
CA VAL A 405 -1.89 -11.53 -3.67
C VAL A 405 -1.17 -10.60 -4.64
N THR A 406 -1.91 -9.64 -5.21
CA THR A 406 -1.37 -8.56 -6.04
C THR A 406 -1.84 -7.20 -5.52
N VAL A 407 -0.90 -6.34 -5.15
CA VAL A 407 -1.14 -4.98 -4.66
C VAL A 407 -0.78 -3.95 -5.74
N PHE A 408 -1.66 -2.97 -5.93
CA PHE A 408 -1.50 -1.83 -6.81
C PHE A 408 -1.45 -0.54 -5.98
N LEU A 409 -0.38 0.24 -6.13
CA LEU A 409 -0.20 1.51 -5.42
C LEU A 409 0.62 2.49 -6.26
N GLY A 410 0.09 3.70 -6.52
CA GLY A 410 0.84 4.74 -7.24
C GLY A 410 1.41 4.30 -8.61
N GLY A 411 0.73 3.38 -9.30
CA GLY A 411 1.19 2.79 -10.57
C GLY A 411 2.23 1.67 -10.44
N GLN A 412 2.66 1.32 -9.22
CA GLN A 412 3.48 0.15 -8.94
C GLN A 412 2.61 -1.09 -8.69
N VAL A 413 3.18 -2.26 -8.97
CA VAL A 413 2.55 -3.57 -8.76
C VAL A 413 3.48 -4.44 -7.93
N TYR A 414 2.97 -4.95 -6.81
CA TYR A 414 3.65 -5.89 -5.93
C TYR A 414 2.88 -7.20 -5.92
N THR A 415 3.54 -8.34 -6.07
CA THR A 415 2.84 -9.63 -6.16
C THR A 415 3.60 -10.73 -5.46
N ASN A 416 2.85 -11.65 -4.84
CA ASN A 416 3.36 -12.87 -4.26
C ASN A 416 2.30 -13.96 -4.36
N ASP A 417 2.77 -15.19 -4.56
CA ASP A 417 1.99 -16.42 -4.73
C ASP A 417 2.13 -17.25 -3.45
N ASP A 418 3.33 -17.77 -3.22
CA ASP A 418 3.67 -18.49 -2.00
C ASP A 418 4.60 -17.67 -1.10
N VAL A 419 4.35 -17.71 0.21
CA VAL A 419 5.25 -17.19 1.25
C VAL A 419 6.58 -17.95 1.20
N THR A 420 6.51 -19.28 1.11
CA THR A 420 7.66 -20.18 0.93
C THR A 420 7.22 -21.45 0.21
N THR A 421 8.16 -22.19 -0.39
CA THR A 421 7.83 -23.46 -1.07
C THR A 421 7.09 -24.43 -0.14
N GLY A 422 5.86 -24.79 -0.51
CA GLY A 422 4.99 -25.69 0.27
C GLY A 422 4.02 -24.99 1.22
N ASP A 423 4.08 -23.66 1.30
CA ASP A 423 3.08 -22.80 1.95
C ASP A 423 2.33 -22.02 0.88
N ALA A 424 1.13 -22.48 0.55
CA ALA A 424 0.28 -21.94 -0.51
C ALA A 424 -0.42 -20.61 -0.13
N SER A 425 -0.04 -20.03 1.02
CA SER A 425 -0.47 -18.70 1.41
C SER A 425 0.44 -17.64 0.79
N SER A 426 -0.13 -16.49 0.41
CA SER A 426 0.64 -15.36 -0.10
C SER A 426 0.88 -14.27 0.93
N ARG A 427 1.98 -13.53 0.74
CA ARG A 427 2.36 -12.34 1.50
C ARG A 427 3.07 -11.31 0.61
N VAL A 428 2.56 -10.10 0.59
CA VAL A 428 3.17 -8.95 -0.08
C VAL A 428 3.50 -7.88 0.96
N GLU A 429 4.75 -7.41 0.96
CA GLU A 429 5.22 -6.29 1.78
C GLU A 429 5.68 -5.15 0.88
N PHE A 430 5.27 -3.91 1.17
CA PHE A 430 5.59 -2.74 0.34
C PHE A 430 5.65 -1.44 1.14
N LYS A 431 6.45 -0.46 0.68
CA LYS A 431 6.49 0.93 1.20
C LYS A 431 5.53 1.81 0.41
N ALA A 432 4.74 2.61 1.11
CA ALA A 432 3.99 3.70 0.50
C ALA A 432 4.86 4.97 0.45
N ILE A 433 5.09 5.49 -0.76
CA ILE A 433 5.87 6.72 -0.98
C ILE A 433 5.02 7.99 -0.92
N LEU A 434 3.70 7.86 -1.02
CA LEU A 434 2.73 8.93 -1.01
C LEU A 434 1.50 8.48 -0.21
N ASP A 435 0.78 9.44 0.37
CA ASP A 435 -0.57 9.19 0.89
C ASP A 435 -1.49 8.83 -0.28
N ASP A 436 -2.05 7.63 -0.28
CA ASP A 436 -2.89 7.11 -1.37
C ASP A 436 -3.80 5.96 -0.85
N THR A 437 -4.54 5.31 -1.74
CA THR A 437 -5.30 4.09 -1.46
C THR A 437 -4.69 2.91 -2.22
N ALA A 438 -4.19 1.92 -1.48
CA ALA A 438 -3.75 0.66 -2.08
C ALA A 438 -4.97 -0.16 -2.52
N SER A 439 -4.93 -0.70 -3.73
CA SER A 439 -5.92 -1.67 -4.22
C SER A 439 -5.28 -3.05 -4.28
N VAL A 440 -5.97 -4.09 -3.82
CA VAL A 440 -5.45 -5.45 -3.76
C VAL A 440 -6.41 -6.39 -4.45
N ASN A 441 -5.87 -7.26 -5.31
CA ASN A 441 -6.58 -8.43 -5.80
C ASN A 441 -6.01 -9.67 -5.13
N ILE A 442 -6.90 -10.58 -4.74
CA ILE A 442 -6.57 -11.90 -4.24
C ILE A 442 -7.21 -12.91 -5.19
N THR A 443 -6.41 -13.81 -5.75
CA THR A 443 -6.88 -14.86 -6.66
C THR A 443 -6.46 -16.24 -6.15
N ASN A 444 -7.04 -17.30 -6.71
CA ASN A 444 -6.80 -18.67 -6.30
C ASN A 444 -6.38 -19.54 -7.49
N LYS A 445 -5.31 -20.31 -7.34
CA LYS A 445 -4.87 -21.32 -8.32
C LYS A 445 -5.43 -22.71 -8.05
N GLY A 446 -6.03 -22.88 -6.88
CA GLY A 446 -6.52 -24.13 -6.37
C GLY A 446 -8.00 -24.37 -6.66
N LEU A 447 -8.69 -24.97 -5.68
CA LEU A 447 -10.10 -25.31 -5.73
C LEU A 447 -10.97 -24.12 -5.33
N TYR A 448 -12.15 -24.01 -5.95
CA TYR A 448 -13.16 -22.99 -5.66
C TYR A 448 -14.42 -23.63 -5.06
N GLY A 449 -15.16 -22.87 -4.25
CA GLY A 449 -16.36 -23.34 -3.57
C GLY A 449 -16.64 -22.57 -2.29
N ILE A 450 -17.86 -22.69 -1.76
CA ILE A 450 -18.28 -21.97 -0.55
C ILE A 450 -17.45 -22.36 0.69
N ASP A 451 -16.84 -23.55 0.68
CA ASP A 451 -15.95 -24.03 1.74
C ASP A 451 -14.47 -23.68 1.49
N MET A 452 -14.14 -23.07 0.34
CA MET A 452 -12.76 -22.72 -0.04
C MET A 452 -12.38 -21.37 0.57
N ALA A 453 -12.35 -21.37 1.91
CA ALA A 453 -12.17 -20.19 2.72
C ALA A 453 -10.68 -19.85 2.96
N TYR A 454 -10.43 -18.58 3.28
CA TYR A 454 -9.16 -18.09 3.79
C TYR A 454 -9.38 -16.85 4.67
N LYS A 455 -8.35 -16.43 5.38
CA LYS A 455 -8.33 -15.14 6.10
C LYS A 455 -7.41 -14.17 5.41
N LEU A 456 -7.94 -12.99 5.08
CA LEU A 456 -7.18 -11.86 4.59
C LEU A 456 -6.81 -10.95 5.76
N GLN A 457 -5.59 -10.44 5.74
CA GLN A 457 -5.13 -9.47 6.73
C GLN A 457 -4.21 -8.43 6.10
N VAL A 458 -4.44 -7.17 6.49
CA VAL A 458 -3.55 -6.04 6.20
C VAL A 458 -2.98 -5.53 7.51
N ARG A 459 -1.67 -5.30 7.58
CA ARG A 459 -1.01 -4.71 8.74
C ARG A 459 -0.01 -3.66 8.29
N GLU A 460 0.16 -2.64 9.11
CA GLU A 460 1.39 -1.85 9.08
C GLU A 460 2.48 -2.73 9.70
N VAL A 461 3.62 -2.86 9.03
CA VAL A 461 4.73 -3.69 9.47
C VAL A 461 6.00 -2.87 9.52
N GLY A 462 6.90 -3.30 10.41
CA GLY A 462 8.19 -2.67 10.68
C GLY A 462 8.10 -1.21 11.15
N GLY A 463 9.25 -0.54 11.10
CA GLY A 463 9.43 0.84 11.55
C GLY A 463 9.42 0.97 13.08
N ASP A 464 9.86 2.11 13.56
CA ASP A 464 9.78 2.46 14.97
C ASP A 464 8.53 3.31 15.27
N LEU A 465 8.43 3.82 16.51
CA LEU A 465 7.28 4.61 16.97
C LEU A 465 7.20 6.03 16.39
N TYR A 466 8.25 6.48 15.72
CA TYR A 466 8.41 7.82 15.18
C TYR A 466 7.97 7.91 13.70
N GLU A 467 7.66 6.79 13.06
CA GLU A 467 7.22 6.78 11.68
C GLU A 467 5.80 7.38 11.45
N PRO A 468 5.57 8.17 10.37
CA PRO A 468 6.51 8.50 9.31
C PRO A 468 7.35 9.73 9.67
N ASP A 469 8.67 9.64 9.60
CA ASP A 469 9.55 10.80 9.78
C ASP A 469 10.51 11.11 8.62
N ASP A 470 10.44 10.36 7.50
CA ASP A 470 11.16 10.70 6.27
C ASP A 470 10.83 12.10 5.73
N PHE A 471 9.59 12.54 5.95
CA PHE A 471 9.05 13.80 5.42
C PHE A 471 8.52 14.74 6.51
N THR A 472 8.23 14.21 7.70
CA THR A 472 7.66 14.97 8.81
C THR A 472 8.59 14.88 10.01
N PRO A 473 9.51 15.84 10.20
CA PRO A 473 10.51 15.76 11.24
C PRO A 473 9.91 15.60 12.63
N ARG A 474 10.46 14.70 13.45
CA ARG A 474 9.99 14.45 14.81
C ARG A 474 10.72 15.31 15.82
N PRO A 475 10.01 15.88 16.81
CA PRO A 475 10.66 16.67 17.84
C PRO A 475 11.53 15.77 18.72
N ILE A 476 12.72 16.25 19.07
CA ILE A 476 13.57 15.66 20.11
C ILE A 476 14.04 16.77 21.06
N SER A 477 14.01 16.53 22.37
CA SER A 477 14.50 17.51 23.35
C SER A 477 15.97 17.27 23.70
N PRO A 478 16.77 18.31 23.98
CA PRO A 478 18.10 18.09 24.57
C PRO A 478 18.00 17.30 25.89
N GLY A 479 18.74 16.20 25.98
CA GLY A 479 18.73 15.24 27.08
C GLY A 479 17.83 14.02 26.84
N GLU A 480 16.89 14.10 25.90
CA GLU A 480 16.03 13.01 25.45
C GLU A 480 16.83 12.02 24.58
N GLU A 481 16.44 10.75 24.67
CA GLU A 481 16.96 9.66 23.86
C GLU A 481 15.80 9.04 23.11
N GLN A 482 15.97 8.87 21.80
CA GLN A 482 15.00 8.20 20.94
C GLN A 482 15.67 7.01 20.26
N CYS A 483 14.94 5.91 20.14
CA CYS A 483 15.35 4.73 19.39
C CYS A 483 14.58 4.68 18.09
N HIS A 484 15.31 4.50 17.00
CA HIS A 484 14.80 4.50 15.64
C HIS A 484 15.24 3.23 14.90
N THR A 485 14.61 2.93 13.77
CA THR A 485 14.94 1.82 12.87
C THR A 485 14.96 2.32 11.44
N PHE A 486 15.99 1.97 10.67
CA PHE A 486 16.04 2.22 9.24
C PHE A 486 15.17 1.23 8.48
N TYR A 487 13.87 1.44 8.53
CA TYR A 487 12.89 0.60 7.87
C TYR A 487 11.74 1.43 7.34
N PRO A 488 11.38 1.26 6.06
CA PRO A 488 11.86 0.24 5.09
C PRO A 488 13.15 0.65 4.35
N PRO A 489 13.64 -0.10 3.34
CA PRO A 489 14.82 0.31 2.57
C PRO A 489 14.73 1.73 1.99
N GLY A 490 15.78 2.52 2.21
CA GLY A 490 15.83 3.94 1.82
C GLY A 490 15.11 4.89 2.79
N ASP A 491 14.77 4.42 3.98
CA ASP A 491 14.30 5.23 5.10
C ASP A 491 15.35 6.25 5.57
N VAL A 492 14.87 7.42 6.03
CA VAL A 492 15.66 8.59 6.40
C VAL A 492 15.00 9.27 7.59
N ASP A 493 15.54 9.13 8.79
CA ASP A 493 14.91 9.75 9.94
C ASP A 493 15.19 11.25 9.99
N ARG A 494 14.13 12.05 10.14
CA ARG A 494 14.26 13.50 10.32
C ARG A 494 13.80 13.90 11.70
N LEU A 495 14.63 14.69 12.39
CA LEU A 495 14.28 15.24 13.69
C LEU A 495 14.40 16.76 13.72
N GLU A 496 13.74 17.40 14.67
CA GLU A 496 13.89 18.83 14.94
C GLU A 496 13.99 19.11 16.44
N PHE A 497 14.77 20.13 16.81
CA PHE A 497 14.84 20.59 18.20
C PHE A 497 15.11 22.09 18.28
N ASN A 498 14.74 22.68 19.41
CA ASN A 498 14.99 24.10 19.65
C ASN A 498 16.44 24.33 20.10
N VAL A 499 17.10 25.32 19.50
CA VAL A 499 18.45 25.76 19.84
C VAL A 499 18.45 27.15 20.49
N LYS A 500 19.45 27.40 21.33
CA LYS A 500 19.73 28.68 21.99
C LYS A 500 21.06 29.25 21.51
N GLY A 501 21.08 30.53 21.20
CA GLY A 501 22.29 31.22 20.73
C GLY A 501 23.42 31.15 21.76
N GLY A 502 24.62 30.81 21.30
CA GLY A 502 25.81 30.62 22.14
C GLY A 502 25.92 29.25 22.82
N VAL A 503 24.91 28.38 22.69
CA VAL A 503 24.96 27.02 23.23
C VAL A 503 25.61 26.07 22.22
N THR A 504 26.54 25.26 22.71
CA THR A 504 27.11 24.14 21.94
C THR A 504 26.26 22.90 22.16
N TYR A 505 25.84 22.27 21.07
CA TYR A 505 25.09 21.03 21.07
C TYR A 505 25.95 19.90 20.53
N GLU A 506 25.86 18.73 21.17
CA GLU A 506 26.36 17.46 20.67
C GLU A 506 25.16 16.63 20.19
N VAL A 507 25.19 16.16 18.96
CA VAL A 507 24.21 15.23 18.38
C VAL A 507 24.95 13.96 18.04
N LYS A 508 24.48 12.82 18.54
CA LYS A 508 25.12 11.53 18.29
C LYS A 508 24.12 10.43 18.03
N THR A 509 24.49 9.51 17.15
CA THR A 509 23.88 8.18 17.06
C THR A 509 24.74 7.18 17.83
N TYR A 510 24.14 6.11 18.34
CA TYR A 510 24.80 5.03 19.09
C TYR A 510 23.87 3.81 19.19
N ASN A 511 24.35 2.71 19.80
CA ASN A 511 23.61 1.44 19.87
C ASN A 511 23.13 0.93 18.50
N LEU A 512 23.96 1.11 17.47
CA LEU A 512 23.66 0.66 16.11
C LEU A 512 23.60 -0.87 16.07
N SER A 513 22.56 -1.41 15.45
CA SER A 513 22.49 -2.82 15.08
C SER A 513 23.60 -3.20 14.10
N VAL A 514 23.90 -4.50 14.00
CA VAL A 514 24.89 -5.01 13.03
C VAL A 514 24.45 -4.66 11.61
N GLY A 515 25.36 -4.05 10.84
CA GLY A 515 25.10 -3.63 9.46
C GLY A 515 24.40 -2.28 9.33
N VAL A 516 24.28 -1.50 10.41
CA VAL A 516 23.85 -0.09 10.35
C VAL A 516 25.09 0.81 10.31
N ASP A 517 25.09 1.79 9.41
CA ASP A 517 26.12 2.82 9.25
C ASP A 517 25.46 4.17 9.07
N THR A 518 25.43 4.97 10.15
CA THR A 518 24.69 6.22 10.19
C THR A 518 25.47 7.35 9.54
N ALA A 519 24.79 8.24 8.83
CA ALA A 519 25.31 9.53 8.41
C ALA A 519 24.41 10.66 8.91
N LEU A 520 25.00 11.60 9.64
CA LEU A 520 24.30 12.66 10.34
C LEU A 520 24.52 14.01 9.67
N THR A 521 23.42 14.68 9.34
CA THR A 521 23.41 16.09 8.91
C THR A 521 22.59 16.92 9.90
N VAL A 522 23.14 18.04 10.36
CA VAL A 522 22.42 19.04 11.17
C VAL A 522 22.40 20.38 10.46
N VAL A 523 21.22 20.96 10.28
CA VAL A 523 21.06 22.31 9.74
C VAL A 523 20.56 23.24 10.84
N ALA A 524 21.35 24.26 11.19
CA ALA A 524 21.02 25.28 12.18
C ALA A 524 21.49 26.66 11.70
N ASP A 525 20.64 27.69 11.85
CA ASP A 525 20.93 29.07 11.41
C ASP A 525 21.38 29.18 9.94
N GLY A 526 20.86 28.31 9.06
CA GLY A 526 21.23 28.24 7.63
C GLY A 526 22.61 27.65 7.35
N ARG A 527 23.28 27.06 8.36
CA ARG A 527 24.52 26.29 8.20
C ARG A 527 24.26 24.80 8.32
N SER A 528 24.91 24.03 7.47
CA SER A 528 24.93 22.58 7.51
C SER A 528 26.20 22.08 8.20
N TYR A 529 26.03 21.12 9.08
CA TYR A 529 27.08 20.36 9.74
C TYR A 529 26.88 18.89 9.37
N TYR A 530 27.95 18.15 9.11
CA TYR A 530 27.87 16.77 8.64
C TYR A 530 28.95 15.89 9.29
N ASN A 531 28.59 14.66 9.64
CA ASN A 531 29.51 13.60 10.06
C ASN A 531 28.90 12.23 9.76
N ASP A 532 29.67 11.32 9.16
CA ASP A 532 29.30 9.91 9.01
C ASP A 532 29.82 9.08 10.18
N ASP A 533 31.13 9.05 10.37
CA ASP A 533 31.74 8.23 11.42
C ASP A 533 32.22 9.10 12.59
N ALA A 534 31.88 8.71 13.80
CA ALA A 534 32.37 9.31 15.05
C ALA A 534 33.87 9.05 15.25
N GLY A 535 34.41 8.06 14.56
CA GLY A 535 35.85 7.78 14.49
C GLY A 535 36.14 6.52 13.68
N PRO A 536 37.42 6.24 13.38
CA PRO A 536 37.80 5.08 12.57
C PRO A 536 37.25 3.76 13.13
N GLY A 537 36.43 3.07 12.34
CA GLY A 537 35.82 1.78 12.71
C GLY A 537 34.61 1.88 13.65
N ASN A 538 34.10 3.09 13.91
CA ASN A 538 32.84 3.29 14.62
C ASN A 538 31.79 3.87 13.64
N PRO A 539 30.83 3.05 13.16
CA PRO A 539 29.82 3.45 12.16
C PRO A 539 28.73 4.38 12.71
N ALA A 540 28.82 4.76 13.99
CA ALA A 540 27.94 5.74 14.60
C ALA A 540 28.44 7.16 14.28
N SER A 541 27.55 8.12 14.07
CA SER A 541 27.88 9.53 13.82
C SER A 541 27.92 10.36 15.11
N LEU A 542 28.81 11.34 15.15
CA LEU A 542 28.94 12.31 16.24
C LEU A 542 29.23 13.70 15.67
N LEU A 543 28.41 14.67 16.05
CA LEU A 543 28.56 16.05 15.61
C LEU A 543 28.42 17.04 16.76
N THR A 544 29.30 18.04 16.76
CA THR A 544 29.26 19.16 17.72
C THR A 544 29.18 20.49 17.00
N PHE A 545 28.21 21.33 17.37
CA PHE A 545 28.07 22.67 16.79
C PHE A 545 27.58 23.70 17.81
N THR A 546 27.96 24.96 17.63
CA THR A 546 27.45 26.09 18.43
C THR A 546 26.39 26.85 17.65
N ALA A 547 25.16 26.90 18.17
CA ALA A 547 24.09 27.70 17.58
C ALA A 547 24.41 29.20 17.75
N ARG A 548 24.17 30.00 16.71
CA ARG A 548 24.49 31.44 16.72
C ARG A 548 23.33 32.27 17.25
N ARG A 549 22.10 31.79 17.06
CA ARG A 549 20.88 32.46 17.48
C ARG A 549 19.91 31.44 18.05
N ASP A 550 18.90 31.95 18.75
CA ASP A 550 17.75 31.15 19.13
C ASP A 550 16.97 30.75 17.86
N GLY A 551 16.54 29.49 17.79
CA GLY A 551 15.85 28.98 16.60
C GLY A 551 15.55 27.49 16.68
N LYS A 552 15.34 26.88 15.51
CA LYS A 552 15.24 25.43 15.35
C LYS A 552 16.46 24.90 14.59
N ALA A 553 16.93 23.73 15.00
CA ALA A 553 17.84 22.91 14.23
C ALA A 553 17.09 21.69 13.68
N SER A 554 17.38 21.33 12.43
CA SER A 554 16.88 20.12 11.78
C SER A 554 17.99 19.09 11.70
N ILE A 555 17.69 17.86 12.07
CA ILE A 555 18.57 16.70 11.99
C ILE A 555 18.06 15.81 10.87
N THR A 556 18.97 15.25 10.07
CA THR A 556 18.70 14.18 9.12
C THR A 556 19.68 13.08 9.39
N VAL A 557 19.17 11.88 9.62
CA VAL A 557 19.96 10.66 9.80
C VAL A 557 19.69 9.75 8.61
N GLU A 558 20.75 9.36 7.92
CA GLU A 558 20.69 8.42 6.79
C GLU A 558 21.45 7.15 7.16
N ASN A 559 21.12 6.02 6.54
CA ASN A 559 21.86 4.78 6.67
C ASN A 559 22.55 4.40 5.36
N ARG A 560 23.80 3.95 5.44
CA ARG A 560 24.64 3.63 4.29
C ARG A 560 24.78 2.14 4.01
N GLU A 561 24.33 1.30 4.93
CA GLU A 561 24.44 -0.15 4.82
C GLU A 561 23.07 -0.84 4.78
N GLN A 562 22.75 -1.68 5.76
CA GLN A 562 21.61 -2.59 5.75
C GLN A 562 20.37 -1.93 6.34
N PHE A 563 19.25 -2.07 5.65
CA PHE A 563 17.92 -1.64 6.08
C PHE A 563 17.09 -2.84 6.53
N GLY A 564 16.11 -2.61 7.40
CA GLY A 564 15.25 -3.66 7.92
C GLY A 564 14.63 -3.29 9.26
N PRO A 565 13.58 -3.99 9.71
CA PRO A 565 12.91 -3.68 10.97
C PRO A 565 13.82 -3.87 12.20
N GLU A 566 14.95 -4.58 12.03
CA GLU A 566 15.98 -4.78 13.06
C GLU A 566 17.18 -3.82 12.91
N ALA A 567 17.21 -2.98 11.86
CA ALA A 567 18.28 -2.02 11.57
C ALA A 567 18.17 -0.78 12.46
N ALA A 568 18.29 -1.00 13.77
CA ALA A 568 18.02 -0.01 14.81
C ALA A 568 19.24 0.85 15.16
N TYR A 569 18.96 2.04 15.70
CA TYR A 569 19.94 2.90 16.38
C TYR A 569 19.26 3.76 17.44
N SER A 570 20.06 4.34 18.33
CA SER A 570 19.64 5.36 19.29
C SER A 570 20.25 6.70 18.92
N ILE A 571 19.48 7.78 19.07
CA ILE A 571 19.94 9.17 18.91
C ILE A 571 19.76 9.96 20.19
N LYS A 572 20.73 10.84 20.48
CA LYS A 572 20.67 11.77 21.60
C LYS A 572 21.23 13.13 21.22
N VAL A 573 20.50 14.17 21.61
CA VAL A 573 20.96 15.55 21.59
C VAL A 573 21.35 15.95 23.01
N THR A 574 22.57 16.45 23.20
CA THR A 574 23.02 17.00 24.48
C THR A 574 23.32 18.48 24.30
N ALA A 575 22.64 19.32 25.08
CA ALA A 575 23.03 20.72 25.20
C ALA A 575 24.23 20.81 26.16
N GLY A 576 25.36 21.27 25.64
CA GLY A 576 26.42 21.78 26.48
C GLY A 576 25.91 22.95 27.31
N ILE A 577 26.44 23.10 28.51
CA ILE A 577 26.16 24.30 29.32
C ILE A 577 26.69 25.49 28.52
N LEU A 578 25.98 26.62 28.55
CA LEU A 578 26.63 27.91 28.34
C LEU A 578 27.83 27.92 29.29
N ILE A 579 29.02 27.60 28.81
CA ILE A 579 30.13 28.41 29.25
C ILE A 579 29.79 29.70 28.52
N PRO A 580 29.22 30.74 29.16
CA PRO A 580 29.45 32.04 28.60
C PRO A 580 30.97 32.05 28.46
N THR A 581 31.48 32.07 27.23
CA THR A 581 32.61 32.94 27.03
C THR A 581 32.02 34.32 27.28
N ALA A 582 31.87 34.66 28.57
CA ALA A 582 32.50 35.86 29.01
C ALA A 582 33.87 35.76 28.33
N THR A 583 34.06 36.54 27.27
CA THR A 583 35.22 37.40 27.37
C THR A 583 35.09 37.93 28.79
N PRO A 584 35.91 37.51 29.78
CA PRO A 584 36.07 38.40 30.90
C PRO A 584 36.37 39.71 30.17
N THR A 585 35.46 40.67 30.24
CA THR A 585 35.97 42.02 30.37
C THR A 585 36.86 41.83 31.57
N PRO A 586 38.20 41.81 31.40
CA PRO A 586 39.05 41.76 32.56
C PRO A 586 38.49 42.87 33.42
N ASP A 587 38.01 42.54 34.62
CA ASP A 587 37.73 43.59 35.57
C ASP A 587 39.11 44.20 35.80
N CYS A 588 39.40 45.26 35.04
CA CYS A 588 40.69 45.91 35.08
C CYS A 588 40.86 46.64 36.40
N ARG A 589 39.78 46.79 37.18
CA ARG A 589 39.81 47.32 38.53
C ARG A 589 40.76 46.52 39.39
N ASP A 590 41.69 47.21 40.01
CA ASP A 590 42.58 46.61 41.00
C ASP A 590 41.90 46.48 42.37
N ALA A 591 42.67 46.06 43.38
CA ALA A 591 42.17 45.84 44.74
C ALA A 591 41.78 47.12 45.50
N TYR A 592 42.07 48.31 44.96
CA TYR A 592 41.90 49.61 45.59
C TYR A 592 40.64 50.34 45.11
N GLU A 593 40.01 49.85 44.05
CA GLU A 593 38.80 50.43 43.47
C GLU A 593 37.56 50.29 44.40
N PRO A 594 36.63 51.27 44.44
CA PRO A 594 36.71 52.59 43.80
C PRO A 594 37.62 53.54 44.59
N ASP A 595 38.54 54.25 43.94
CA ASP A 595 39.33 55.31 44.60
C ASP A 595 39.51 56.62 43.82
N ASP A 596 38.84 56.78 42.68
CA ASP A 596 38.71 58.05 41.95
C ASP A 596 38.22 59.21 42.84
N ALA A 597 37.34 58.89 43.77
CA ALA A 597 36.69 59.86 44.65
C ALA A 597 37.28 59.86 46.07
N THR A 598 37.78 58.72 46.56
CA THR A 598 38.22 58.55 47.96
C THR A 598 39.52 57.76 47.99
N GLY A 599 40.61 58.43 48.35
CA GLY A 599 41.92 57.79 48.33
C GLY A 599 42.09 56.65 49.34
N ARG A 600 42.86 55.64 48.95
CA ARG A 600 43.20 54.49 49.79
C ARG A 600 44.45 54.75 50.61
N MET A 601 44.46 54.20 51.82
CA MET A 601 45.61 54.33 52.72
C MET A 601 46.77 53.48 52.19
N MET A 602 47.97 54.07 52.17
CA MET A 602 49.24 53.38 51.91
C MET A 602 50.18 53.60 53.09
N ALA A 603 50.86 52.54 53.52
CA ALA A 603 51.91 52.65 54.52
C ALA A 603 53.23 53.13 53.87
N VAL A 604 54.05 53.89 54.62
CA VAL A 604 55.37 54.32 54.12
C VAL A 604 56.26 53.08 53.90
N GLY A 605 56.67 52.87 52.65
CA GLY A 605 57.45 51.70 52.20
C GLY A 605 56.61 50.57 51.60
N GLU A 606 55.29 50.70 51.56
CA GLU A 606 54.40 49.80 50.82
C GLU A 606 54.45 50.10 49.32
N VAL A 607 54.32 49.06 48.49
CA VAL A 607 54.15 49.16 47.04
C VAL A 607 52.75 48.66 46.72
N GLN A 608 51.94 49.48 46.05
CA GLN A 608 50.61 49.12 45.57
C GLN A 608 50.65 48.94 44.06
N GLU A 609 50.24 47.77 43.58
CA GLU A 609 50.04 47.50 42.16
C GLU A 609 48.63 47.96 41.77
N ARG A 610 48.55 48.80 40.73
CA ARG A 610 47.33 49.53 40.35
C ARG A 610 47.09 49.54 38.85
N ASN A 611 45.84 49.70 38.44
CA ASN A 611 45.39 49.64 37.06
C ASN A 611 44.44 50.80 36.74
N PHE A 612 44.76 51.61 35.72
CA PHE A 612 43.83 52.58 35.14
C PHE A 612 42.80 51.87 34.25
N CYS A 613 41.60 51.63 34.75
CA CYS A 613 40.60 50.76 34.15
C CYS A 613 39.64 51.49 33.19
N LEU A 614 39.29 52.73 33.49
CA LEU A 614 38.39 53.56 32.66
C LEU A 614 39.10 54.82 32.14
N GLU A 615 38.62 55.37 31.03
CA GLU A 615 39.11 56.68 30.55
C GLU A 615 38.79 57.75 31.61
N GLY A 616 39.84 58.39 32.14
CA GLY A 616 39.71 59.37 33.22
C GLY A 616 39.77 58.78 34.64
N ASP A 617 40.15 57.51 34.80
CA ASP A 617 40.46 56.88 36.09
C ASP A 617 41.57 57.62 36.83
N VAL A 618 41.37 57.88 38.13
CA VAL A 618 42.31 58.58 39.00
C VAL A 618 42.57 57.79 40.28
N ASP A 619 43.67 57.05 40.32
CA ASP A 619 44.14 56.39 41.54
C ASP A 619 44.53 57.41 42.64
N ARG A 620 43.80 57.42 43.77
CA ARG A 620 44.10 58.31 44.90
C ARG A 620 44.71 57.54 46.06
N VAL A 621 45.85 58.02 46.54
CA VAL A 621 46.54 57.44 47.70
C VAL A 621 46.71 58.47 48.82
N VAL A 622 46.48 58.04 50.07
CA VAL A 622 46.74 58.83 51.27
C VAL A 622 47.71 58.09 52.19
N PHE A 623 48.67 58.80 52.77
CA PHE A 623 49.56 58.25 53.78
C PHE A 623 49.81 59.28 54.89
N THR A 624 50.22 58.80 56.07
CA THR A 624 50.53 59.68 57.20
C THR A 624 51.99 60.12 57.14
N ALA A 625 52.23 61.36 56.72
CA ALA A 625 53.55 62.00 56.81
C ALA A 625 53.87 62.42 58.26
N LYS A 626 55.13 62.29 58.66
CA LYS A 626 55.65 62.68 59.98
C LYS A 626 56.58 63.90 59.86
N PRO A 627 56.50 64.87 60.77
CA PRO A 627 57.43 66.01 60.78
C PRO A 627 58.89 65.56 60.86
N GLY A 628 59.75 66.22 60.06
CA GLY A 628 61.20 65.96 60.05
C GLY A 628 61.65 64.78 59.17
N TYR A 629 60.74 64.21 58.38
CA TYR A 629 61.05 63.17 57.39
C TYR A 629 60.78 63.68 55.98
N ALA A 630 61.69 63.36 55.06
CA ALA A 630 61.48 63.54 53.63
C ALA A 630 60.89 62.26 53.01
N TYR A 631 60.02 62.43 52.02
CA TYR A 631 59.32 61.32 51.36
C TYR A 631 59.56 61.36 49.85
N ASN A 632 59.82 60.21 49.26
CA ASN A 632 59.79 60.01 47.81
C ASN A 632 58.51 59.27 47.46
N ILE A 633 57.71 59.84 46.58
CA ILE A 633 56.53 59.19 46.02
C ILE A 633 56.81 59.03 44.54
N GLU A 634 56.72 57.80 44.07
CA GLU A 634 57.03 57.48 42.69
C GLU A 634 56.08 56.42 42.15
N THR A 635 55.76 56.55 40.86
CA THR A 635 55.24 55.44 40.06
C THR A 635 56.43 54.75 39.38
N ASN A 636 56.40 53.43 39.27
CA ASN A 636 57.43 52.63 38.60
C ASN A 636 56.78 51.39 37.98
N ASN A 637 57.54 50.64 37.16
CA ASN A 637 57.07 49.43 36.46
C ASN A 637 55.81 49.63 35.60
N LEU A 638 55.71 50.76 34.90
CA LEU A 638 54.56 51.08 34.05
C LEU A 638 54.39 50.09 32.90
N ALA A 639 53.14 49.70 32.64
CA ALA A 639 52.79 48.91 31.46
C ALA A 639 53.01 49.71 30.17
N LEU A 640 53.14 49.01 29.04
CA LEU A 640 53.38 49.65 27.75
C LEU A 640 52.22 50.61 27.38
N GLY A 641 52.54 51.89 27.18
CA GLY A 641 51.58 52.93 26.85
C GLY A 641 50.97 53.66 28.06
N VAL A 642 51.34 53.30 29.29
CA VAL A 642 50.98 54.05 30.49
C VAL A 642 51.97 55.20 30.69
N ASP A 643 51.42 56.39 30.95
CA ASP A 643 52.14 57.64 31.20
C ASP A 643 51.46 58.31 32.40
N THR A 644 52.20 58.49 33.49
CA THR A 644 51.61 58.86 34.79
C THR A 644 51.91 60.30 35.16
N ILE A 645 50.88 61.04 35.57
CA ILE A 645 51.04 62.32 36.27
C ILE A 645 50.78 62.15 37.77
N LEU A 646 51.70 62.62 38.61
CA LEU A 646 51.59 62.56 40.06
C LEU A 646 51.40 63.97 40.66
N GLU A 647 50.23 64.19 41.24
CA GLU A 647 49.89 65.38 42.02
C GLU A 647 49.84 65.02 43.51
N VAL A 648 50.68 65.67 44.32
CA VAL A 648 50.79 65.41 45.76
C VAL A 648 50.52 66.68 46.54
N GLN A 649 49.47 66.64 47.36
CA GLN A 649 49.16 67.69 48.32
C GLN A 649 49.69 67.33 49.72
N LEU A 650 50.58 68.15 50.28
CA LEU A 650 51.03 68.04 51.66
C LEU A 650 50.75 69.36 52.39
N GLY A 651 49.69 69.38 53.21
CA GLY A 651 49.19 70.60 53.84
C GLY A 651 48.67 71.59 52.79
N ALA A 652 49.25 72.80 52.76
CA ALA A 652 48.90 73.83 51.78
C ALA A 652 49.74 73.78 50.49
N ASN A 653 50.77 72.92 50.43
CA ASN A 653 51.68 72.84 49.30
C ASN A 653 51.23 71.75 48.33
N LEU A 654 51.32 72.05 47.04
CA LEU A 654 51.05 71.14 45.93
C LEU A 654 52.34 70.89 45.15
N TYR A 655 52.64 69.63 44.89
CA TYR A 655 53.78 69.18 44.11
C TYR A 655 53.26 68.36 42.92
N VAL A 656 53.77 68.62 41.72
CA VAL A 656 53.34 67.92 40.50
C VAL A 656 54.56 67.46 39.72
N ASN A 657 54.51 66.24 39.23
CA ASN A 657 55.44 65.71 38.24
C ASN A 657 54.65 64.87 37.23
N ASP A 658 55.09 64.85 35.97
CA ASP A 658 54.48 64.09 34.87
C ASP A 658 55.52 63.05 34.41
N ASP A 659 56.67 63.53 33.92
CA ASP A 659 57.82 62.66 33.64
C ASP A 659 58.94 62.82 34.67
N ARG A 660 59.53 61.70 35.12
CA ARG A 660 60.71 61.65 35.99
C ARG A 660 61.94 62.17 35.26
N ALA A 661 62.04 61.91 33.95
CA ALA A 661 63.09 62.37 33.05
C ALA A 661 62.59 62.31 31.59
N PRO A 662 63.24 63.00 30.64
CA PRO A 662 62.87 62.87 29.22
C PRO A 662 62.88 61.39 28.78
N GLN A 663 61.76 60.93 28.21
CA GLN A 663 61.53 59.54 27.79
C GLN A 663 61.33 58.52 28.93
N ASP A 664 61.17 58.97 30.17
CA ASP A 664 60.77 58.13 31.31
C ASP A 664 59.36 58.56 31.76
N PRO A 665 58.30 57.88 31.27
CA PRO A 665 56.88 58.25 31.49
C PRO A 665 56.40 57.98 32.92
N SER A 666 57.32 57.68 33.84
CA SER A 666 57.02 57.51 35.26
C SER A 666 57.13 58.82 35.99
N SER A 667 56.26 59.07 36.96
CA SER A 667 56.33 60.24 37.84
C SER A 667 57.10 60.00 39.14
N ARG A 668 57.74 61.06 39.67
CA ARG A 668 58.33 61.11 41.01
C ARG A 668 58.28 62.51 41.63
N VAL A 669 57.80 62.59 42.87
CA VAL A 669 57.83 63.78 43.73
C VAL A 669 58.66 63.53 44.99
N HIS A 670 59.48 64.52 45.36
CA HIS A 670 60.22 64.55 46.62
C HIS A 670 59.63 65.61 47.55
N LEU A 671 59.18 65.18 48.74
CA LEU A 671 58.64 66.03 49.80
C LEU A 671 59.65 66.17 50.93
N VAL A 672 59.79 67.36 51.50
CA VAL A 672 60.71 67.66 52.63
C VAL A 672 59.96 68.30 53.78
#